data_AF-A0A928ISY6-F1
#
_entry.id   AF-A0A928ISY6-F1
#
_cell.length_a   1.000
_cell.length_b   1.000
_cell.length_c   1.000
_cell.angle_alpha   90.00
_cell.angle_beta   90.00
_cell.angle_gamma   90.00
#
_symmetry.space_group_name_H-M   'P 1'
#
loop_
_entity.id
_entity.type
_entity.pdbx_description
1 polymer ?
#
loop_
_entity_poly.entity_id
_entity_poly.type
_entity_poly.pdbx_seq_one_letter_code
_entity_poly.pdbx_strand_id
1 'polypeptide(L)'
;MKGIKRVVSSVLVIIMLISCLSASSFVSHAEKSGKCGENVSWTLSGGTLTISGTGAMEDYGWSGSESQPWYSSRSSISRIVIENGITHIGSYMAYSHKYLKTVYIPESVTSIGESAFWTHEVIGTLHITDLSAWCNIDFQDTSANPMFLGASLYLNSEKMVDIVIPDDVEKISSYAFKGCDMNTVTIGKNVKSIGDRVFYSCDNLTAINVSEENPYYSSIDGVLFDTDRKALIKYPVMKTDTEYTIPDFVREIDPYAFFENSCIQKLTMPDSVTTVGEWSFRDMEQLKEAELSDNIETLPFHFMSFCYKLEKIKLPANIKVFGDYSVAFNAIKEIEIPYGTEYIGYYALSGMDIKSLSIPDTVTFMDYGAFSGCTYLKDIDLGSGISVISGECFSECGAIESIDIPDNIVEIESYAFYACTSLRNIKMPEHLYKIGSGAFSDTSYYNSHINWTQDALYINNVLLDYNGTEERFVLPSHIKGIAGSAFSGNESIITVEIPDTVQAVGEWAFSGCTSLKNVNIPEGVERIGAYCFYECEALTKFEMPDSVKIVESYAFLSSGIYKDKTNWEDGALYMNGHIIAVDKGLTGTYVVKDGTKSVAGHAFAGCEKLSHIILPESVKNILYQAFVFCGNLKTVYIPGELDFMAKNVFGDDPTVICYANSYVHKLALEEGWPFKLICKEHIFTNYVDDNNTTCTQNGTKTAYCDNGCGASDTIEIENTAFGHSFTNYVTISELGCTVNGVKEAVCDNGCGTKDVLTEEAQGHKTGEWEITKDPDYYNLGCKIQKCTVCTEVINTESIPVLDYDGFPDVWENSWYAEGVEYCYKHGYITGTDKGIFNPNGKLTREQFVVILARVAGADLEEYKESPFTDVSVDIWYGASVIWANSEGIINGIGNGRFGKGQPMTREALATMLYRYAKTQGINTDKRAALSYCEDAEDISEWAHEACAWAVNAGLLGSTSETVNILSPKVTVTRAQAAKIFMYFDKYKEG
;
A
#
# COMPACT_ATOMS: atom_id res chain seq x y z
N MET A 1 -61.86 12.11 36.93
CA MET A 1 -62.52 13.44 36.83
C MET A 1 -61.39 14.44 36.60
N LYS A 2 -61.23 15.00 35.38
CA LYS A 2 -61.83 16.25 34.85
C LYS A 2 -61.26 17.54 35.48
N GLY A 3 -60.58 18.37 34.67
CA GLY A 3 -60.12 19.74 35.01
C GLY A 3 -58.73 20.10 34.43
N ILE A 4 -58.51 20.15 33.11
CA ILE A 4 -58.73 21.29 32.17
C ILE A 4 -57.55 22.30 32.09
N LYS A 5 -56.83 22.24 30.94
CA LYS A 5 -56.21 23.29 30.07
C LYS A 5 -55.67 24.60 30.70
N ARG A 6 -54.39 24.99 30.55
CA ARG A 6 -53.61 25.42 29.33
C ARG A 6 -53.96 26.84 28.85
N VAL A 7 -52.99 27.78 28.80
CA VAL A 7 -52.73 28.84 27.77
C VAL A 7 -51.79 29.98 28.27
N VAL A 8 -50.74 30.30 27.48
CA VAL A 8 -49.92 31.56 27.39
C VAL A 8 -49.13 31.98 28.66
N SER A 9 -47.78 31.98 28.72
CA SER A 9 -46.69 32.57 27.89
C SER A 9 -46.26 33.97 28.33
N SER A 10 -44.93 34.12 28.49
CA SER A 10 -44.14 35.36 28.60
C SER A 10 -44.14 36.10 29.95
N VAL A 11 -42.96 36.66 30.28
CA VAL A 11 -42.61 37.50 31.46
C VAL A 11 -42.42 36.78 32.80
N LEU A 12 -41.21 36.23 33.00
CA LEU A 12 -40.49 36.26 34.29
C LEU A 12 -38.98 35.92 34.12
N VAL A 13 -38.32 36.65 33.21
CA VAL A 13 -36.85 36.62 32.98
C VAL A 13 -36.07 37.39 34.07
N ILE A 14 -36.77 37.90 35.09
CA ILE A 14 -36.20 38.73 36.17
C ILE A 14 -36.80 38.25 37.49
N ILE A 15 -36.09 37.35 38.18
CA ILE A 15 -36.06 37.01 39.64
C ILE A 15 -35.41 35.61 39.79
N MET A 16 -34.12 35.50 39.42
CA MET A 16 -33.19 34.47 39.90
C MET A 16 -31.84 35.10 40.28
N LEU A 17 -31.88 36.36 40.71
CA LEU A 17 -30.81 37.00 41.47
C LEU A 17 -31.27 37.07 42.93
N ILE A 18 -30.35 36.73 43.86
CA ILE A 18 -30.49 36.82 45.32
C ILE A 18 -31.33 35.70 45.99
N SER A 19 -30.68 34.57 46.30
CA SER A 19 -30.93 33.81 47.56
C SER A 19 -29.90 32.71 47.87
N CYS A 20 -28.62 33.06 48.11
CA CYS A 20 -27.72 32.27 48.98
C CYS A 20 -26.53 33.11 49.45
N LEU A 21 -26.72 33.83 50.57
CA LEU A 21 -25.64 34.42 51.35
C LEU A 21 -25.47 33.63 52.65
N SER A 22 -24.49 32.74 52.68
CA SER A 22 -23.90 32.23 53.93
C SER A 22 -22.40 32.55 53.89
N ALA A 23 -21.99 33.47 54.77
CA ALA A 23 -20.63 33.99 54.75
C ALA A 23 -19.63 32.96 55.30
N SER A 24 -18.78 32.43 54.42
CA SER A 24 -17.48 31.86 54.77
C SER A 24 -16.42 32.58 53.94
N SER A 25 -15.35 33.00 54.63
CA SER A 25 -14.22 33.81 54.14
C SER A 25 -14.00 33.86 52.62
N PHE A 26 -14.31 35.00 52.00
CA PHE A 26 -13.86 35.32 50.64
C PHE A 26 -12.33 35.48 50.62
N VAL A 27 -11.62 34.40 50.27
CA VAL A 27 -10.35 34.54 49.55
C VAL A 27 -10.72 34.84 48.10
N SER A 28 -10.43 36.06 47.66
CA SER A 28 -10.55 36.44 46.25
C SER A 28 -9.59 35.59 45.43
N HIS A 29 -10.09 34.50 44.84
CA HIS A 29 -9.36 33.78 43.81
C HIS A 29 -9.26 34.72 42.63
N ALA A 30 -8.04 35.15 42.31
CA ALA A 30 -7.80 36.08 41.21
C ALA A 30 -8.27 35.41 39.91
N GLU A 31 -9.29 36.01 39.30
CA GLU A 31 -9.81 35.60 37.99
C GLU A 31 -8.67 35.74 36.97
N LYS A 32 -8.32 34.62 36.32
CA LYS A 32 -7.33 34.60 35.24
C LYS A 32 -8.07 34.56 33.91
N SER A 33 -7.53 35.22 32.90
CA SER A 33 -8.09 35.19 31.54
C SER A 33 -7.02 35.44 30.49
N GLY A 34 -7.33 35.11 29.24
CA GLY A 34 -6.43 35.31 28.10
C GLY A 34 -7.06 34.88 26.77
N LYS A 35 -6.24 34.84 25.72
CA LYS A 35 -6.58 34.23 24.43
C LYS A 35 -6.17 32.76 24.37
N CYS A 36 -6.81 32.02 23.46
CA CYS A 36 -6.54 30.63 23.12
C CYS A 36 -7.07 30.32 21.71
N GLY A 37 -6.73 31.20 20.76
CA GLY A 37 -7.33 31.30 19.43
C GLY A 37 -7.49 32.76 18.97
N GLU A 38 -7.64 32.97 17.66
CA GLU A 38 -7.73 34.31 17.06
C GLU A 38 -8.89 35.13 17.67
N ASN A 39 -10.08 34.52 17.70
CA ASN A 39 -11.33 35.09 18.20
C ASN A 39 -11.91 34.28 19.38
N VAL A 40 -11.04 33.54 20.07
CA VAL A 40 -11.39 32.68 21.22
C VAL A 40 -10.57 33.09 22.45
N SER A 41 -11.25 33.12 23.59
CA SER A 41 -10.70 33.54 24.87
C SER A 41 -11.10 32.57 25.97
N TRP A 42 -10.36 32.61 27.08
CA TRP A 42 -10.65 31.79 28.25
C TRP A 42 -10.72 32.63 29.52
N THR A 43 -11.49 32.14 30.49
CA THR A 43 -11.52 32.64 31.87
C THR A 43 -11.42 31.47 32.84
N LEU A 44 -10.74 31.67 33.98
CA LEU A 44 -10.66 30.69 35.07
C LEU A 44 -11.08 31.35 36.38
N SER A 45 -12.23 30.91 36.90
CA SER A 45 -12.80 31.41 38.15
C SER A 45 -13.44 30.27 38.94
N GLY A 46 -13.19 30.21 40.25
CA GLY A 46 -13.77 29.19 41.15
C GLY A 46 -13.52 27.73 40.72
N GLY A 47 -12.39 27.44 40.06
CA GLY A 47 -12.08 26.11 39.53
C GLY A 47 -12.85 25.70 38.26
N THR A 48 -13.59 26.64 37.65
CA THR A 48 -14.24 26.49 36.34
C THR A 48 -13.41 27.22 35.28
N LEU A 49 -12.94 26.48 34.26
CA LEU A 49 -12.37 27.03 33.04
C LEU A 49 -13.49 27.22 32.02
N THR A 50 -13.77 28.45 31.60
CA THR A 50 -14.75 28.75 30.55
C THR A 50 -14.02 29.21 29.29
N ILE A 51 -14.34 28.62 28.14
CA ILE A 51 -13.87 29.00 26.81
C ILE A 51 -15.00 29.70 26.06
N SER A 52 -14.74 30.92 25.59
CA SER A 52 -15.71 31.86 25.05
C SER A 52 -15.22 32.50 23.75
N GLY A 53 -16.13 32.77 22.81
CA GLY A 53 -15.82 33.45 21.55
C GLY A 53 -16.43 32.75 20.34
N THR A 54 -15.80 32.91 19.18
CA THR A 54 -16.26 32.30 17.92
C THR A 54 -15.10 31.76 17.10
N GLY A 55 -15.25 30.54 16.56
CA GLY A 55 -14.22 29.91 15.70
C GLY A 55 -13.49 28.77 16.41
N ALA A 56 -12.25 28.49 15.99
CA ALA A 56 -11.44 27.39 16.49
C ALA A 56 -10.58 27.82 17.69
N MET A 57 -10.39 26.89 18.65
CA MET A 57 -9.30 26.98 19.62
C MET A 57 -7.94 26.70 18.95
N GLU A 58 -6.86 27.17 19.56
CA GLU A 58 -5.49 26.76 19.22
C GLU A 58 -5.20 25.31 19.68
N ASP A 59 -4.46 24.55 18.88
CA ASP A 59 -3.85 23.28 19.27
C ASP A 59 -2.64 23.47 20.19
N TYR A 60 -2.44 22.54 21.13
CA TYR A 60 -1.32 22.55 22.06
C TYR A 60 -0.42 21.33 21.85
N GLY A 61 0.90 21.49 21.98
CA GLY A 61 1.85 20.39 21.79
C GLY A 61 2.02 19.49 23.03
N TRP A 62 2.36 18.22 22.79
CA TRP A 62 2.73 17.19 23.78
C TRP A 62 3.98 17.55 24.61
N SER A 63 4.84 18.44 24.08
CA SER A 63 6.18 18.74 24.60
C SER A 63 6.18 19.34 26.01
N GLY A 64 6.28 18.51 27.05
CA GLY A 64 6.63 18.96 28.40
C GLY A 64 5.62 19.93 29.03
N SER A 65 4.39 19.97 28.53
CA SER A 65 3.20 20.44 29.23
C SER A 65 3.01 21.95 29.52
N GLU A 66 3.89 22.87 29.14
CA GLU A 66 3.65 24.33 29.36
C GLU A 66 2.87 25.03 28.22
N SER A 67 2.22 24.27 27.32
CA SER A 67 1.60 24.78 26.10
C SER A 67 0.22 25.44 26.31
N GLN A 68 -0.62 24.97 27.25
CA GLN A 68 -1.94 25.56 27.49
C GLN A 68 -1.83 26.82 28.38
N PRO A 69 -2.51 27.95 28.06
CA PRO A 69 -2.47 29.17 28.86
C PRO A 69 -2.86 29.02 30.35
N TRP A 70 -3.68 28.02 30.68
CA TRP A 70 -4.13 27.70 32.05
C TRP A 70 -3.33 26.59 32.74
N TYR A 71 -2.31 26.00 32.11
CA TYR A 71 -1.63 24.78 32.58
C TYR A 71 -1.12 24.85 34.03
N SER A 72 -0.57 26.00 34.43
CA SER A 72 -0.13 26.30 35.81
C SER A 72 -1.23 26.14 36.87
N SER A 73 -2.48 26.04 36.44
CA SER A 73 -3.68 26.00 37.28
C SER A 73 -4.49 24.71 37.11
N ARG A 74 -4.04 23.76 36.26
CA ARG A 74 -4.76 22.50 35.95
C ARG A 74 -5.21 21.72 37.19
N SER A 75 -4.39 21.69 38.23
CA SER A 75 -4.66 21.00 39.50
C SER A 75 -5.76 21.68 40.34
N SER A 76 -6.30 22.81 39.88
CA SER A 76 -7.46 23.49 40.47
C SER A 76 -8.70 23.50 39.56
N ILE A 77 -8.56 23.03 38.31
CA ILE A 77 -9.67 22.95 37.35
C ILE A 77 -10.44 21.66 37.63
N SER A 78 -11.71 21.83 37.99
CA SER A 78 -12.65 20.73 38.23
C SER A 78 -13.82 20.72 37.25
N ARG A 79 -14.05 21.84 36.56
CA ARG A 79 -15.07 22.00 35.53
C ARG A 79 -14.51 22.72 34.31
N ILE A 80 -14.89 22.26 33.12
CA ILE A 80 -14.66 22.95 31.84
C ILE A 80 -16.01 23.28 31.22
N VAL A 81 -16.17 24.52 30.74
CA VAL A 81 -17.36 24.99 30.02
C VAL A 81 -16.90 25.52 28.67
N ILE A 82 -17.35 24.90 27.58
CA ILE A 82 -17.19 25.44 26.23
C ILE A 82 -18.50 26.17 25.89
N GLU A 83 -18.42 27.46 25.52
CA GLU A 83 -19.60 28.25 25.15
C GLU A 83 -19.96 28.11 23.66
N ASN A 84 -21.24 28.34 23.33
CA ASN A 84 -21.73 28.25 21.96
C ASN A 84 -21.04 29.30 21.06
N GLY A 85 -20.58 28.87 19.88
CA GLY A 85 -19.74 29.64 18.95
C GLY A 85 -18.34 29.04 18.75
N ILE A 86 -17.86 28.21 19.68
CA ILE A 86 -16.62 27.43 19.50
C ILE A 86 -16.88 26.25 18.56
N THR A 87 -16.03 26.09 17.55
CA THR A 87 -16.17 25.10 16.46
C THR A 87 -15.16 23.95 16.53
N HIS A 88 -14.00 24.19 17.16
CA HIS A 88 -12.97 23.18 17.35
C HIS A 88 -12.40 23.31 18.76
N ILE A 89 -12.26 22.19 19.47
CA ILE A 89 -11.54 22.11 20.76
C ILE A 89 -10.13 21.58 20.46
N GLY A 90 -9.12 22.40 20.76
CA GLY A 90 -7.73 22.10 20.42
C GLY A 90 -7.16 20.86 21.10
N SER A 91 -6.16 20.27 20.46
CA SER A 91 -5.40 19.12 20.95
C SER A 91 -4.78 19.40 22.33
N TYR A 92 -4.73 18.38 23.19
CA TYR A 92 -4.18 18.42 24.56
C TYR A 92 -4.79 19.48 25.52
N MET A 93 -5.94 20.09 25.20
CA MET A 93 -6.62 21.17 25.96
C MET A 93 -6.76 20.93 27.48
N ALA A 94 -7.19 19.72 27.86
CA ALA A 94 -7.38 19.26 29.23
C ALA A 94 -6.42 18.10 29.61
N TYR A 95 -5.30 17.96 28.89
CA TYR A 95 -4.31 16.91 29.15
C TYR A 95 -3.84 16.90 30.60
N SER A 96 -3.77 15.71 31.21
CA SER A 96 -3.33 15.48 32.60
C SER A 96 -4.11 16.26 33.68
N HIS A 97 -5.37 16.66 33.43
CA HIS A 97 -6.19 17.37 34.42
C HIS A 97 -6.78 16.43 35.49
N LYS A 98 -5.95 16.08 36.49
CA LYS A 98 -6.27 15.10 37.55
C LYS A 98 -7.63 15.29 38.24
N TYR A 99 -8.07 16.54 38.47
CA TYR A 99 -9.28 16.84 39.24
C TYR A 99 -10.49 17.25 38.39
N LEU A 100 -10.41 17.12 37.07
CA LEU A 100 -11.54 17.40 36.17
C LEU A 100 -12.67 16.39 36.42
N LYS A 101 -13.88 16.89 36.71
CA LYS A 101 -15.07 16.05 36.97
C LYS A 101 -16.28 16.39 36.10
N THR A 102 -16.32 17.56 35.48
CA THR A 102 -17.43 17.96 34.61
C THR A 102 -16.96 18.72 33.38
N VAL A 103 -17.45 18.34 32.21
CA VAL A 103 -17.24 19.07 30.94
C VAL A 103 -18.60 19.44 30.33
N TYR A 104 -18.73 20.64 29.76
CA TYR A 104 -19.88 21.07 28.95
C TYR A 104 -19.42 21.36 27.52
N ILE A 105 -20.06 20.73 26.52
CA ILE A 105 -19.77 20.92 25.08
C ILE A 105 -21.06 21.33 24.35
N PRO A 106 -21.06 22.44 23.59
CA PRO A 106 -22.24 22.96 22.89
C PRO A 106 -22.36 22.38 21.47
N GLU A 107 -23.54 22.55 20.88
CA GLU A 107 -23.88 22.16 19.51
C GLU A 107 -22.97 22.73 18.39
N SER A 108 -22.24 23.83 18.65
CA SER A 108 -21.36 24.45 17.65
C SER A 108 -20.05 23.72 17.42
N VAL A 109 -19.63 22.84 18.33
CA VAL A 109 -18.36 22.10 18.20
C VAL A 109 -18.52 21.02 17.15
N THR A 110 -17.64 21.03 16.14
CA THR A 110 -17.64 20.07 15.03
C THR A 110 -16.42 19.16 15.01
N SER A 111 -15.38 19.47 15.79
CA SER A 111 -14.17 18.64 15.90
C SER A 111 -13.43 18.83 17.23
N ILE A 112 -12.70 17.80 17.66
CA ILE A 112 -11.89 17.80 18.89
C ILE A 112 -10.52 17.17 18.59
N GLY A 113 -9.47 17.90 18.93
CA GLY A 113 -8.08 17.56 18.66
C GLY A 113 -7.52 16.39 19.49
N GLU A 114 -6.34 15.93 19.08
CA GLU A 114 -5.61 14.80 19.68
C GLU A 114 -5.50 14.95 21.20
N SER A 115 -5.87 13.90 21.93
CA SER A 115 -5.71 13.79 23.38
C SER A 115 -6.29 14.97 24.19
N ALA A 116 -7.25 15.70 23.62
CA ALA A 116 -7.81 16.93 24.20
C ALA A 116 -8.37 16.75 25.61
N PHE A 117 -8.86 15.55 25.96
CA PHE A 117 -9.42 15.22 27.27
C PHE A 117 -8.68 14.06 27.96
N TRP A 118 -7.44 13.76 27.58
CA TRP A 118 -6.66 12.71 28.23
C TRP A 118 -6.41 13.03 29.72
N THR A 119 -6.95 12.20 30.61
CA THR A 119 -6.83 12.32 32.07
C THR A 119 -6.43 10.99 32.72
N HIS A 120 -5.82 11.06 33.90
CA HIS A 120 -5.52 9.88 34.74
C HIS A 120 -6.71 9.40 35.59
N GLU A 121 -7.80 10.18 35.64
CA GLU A 121 -9.02 9.86 36.38
C GLU A 121 -10.23 10.10 35.48
N VAL A 122 -11.30 9.32 35.69
CA VAL A 122 -12.56 9.45 34.96
C VAL A 122 -13.15 10.86 35.14
N ILE A 123 -13.54 11.48 34.02
CA ILE A 123 -14.38 12.67 34.01
C ILE A 123 -15.78 12.24 34.42
N GLY A 124 -16.29 12.69 35.57
CA GLY A 124 -17.54 12.21 36.13
C GLY A 124 -18.77 12.42 35.23
N THR A 125 -18.90 13.61 34.63
CA THR A 125 -20.03 13.95 33.75
C THR A 125 -19.62 14.76 32.52
N LEU A 126 -20.20 14.41 31.37
CA LEU A 126 -20.22 15.22 30.15
C LEU A 126 -21.64 15.74 29.93
N HIS A 127 -21.78 17.04 29.66
CA HIS A 127 -23.05 17.67 29.35
C HIS A 127 -23.05 18.23 27.92
N ILE A 128 -24.07 17.88 27.15
CA ILE A 128 -24.32 18.36 25.78
C ILE A 128 -25.72 18.97 25.64
N THR A 129 -25.91 19.82 24.63
CA THR A 129 -27.21 20.45 24.31
C THR A 129 -27.95 19.74 23.17
N ASP A 130 -27.21 19.15 22.24
CA ASP A 130 -27.75 18.49 21.04
C ASP A 130 -27.00 17.17 20.75
N LEU A 131 -27.76 16.09 20.58
CA LEU A 131 -27.21 14.74 20.36
C LEU A 131 -26.85 14.48 18.89
N SER A 132 -27.52 15.14 17.95
CA SER A 132 -27.21 15.04 16.52
C SER A 132 -25.88 15.74 16.21
N ALA A 133 -25.65 16.91 16.79
CA ALA A 133 -24.36 17.60 16.75
C ALA A 133 -23.25 16.71 17.33
N TRP A 134 -23.48 16.13 18.52
CA TRP A 134 -22.52 15.22 19.17
C TRP A 134 -22.11 14.04 18.28
N CYS A 135 -23.09 13.37 17.62
CA CYS A 135 -22.81 12.24 16.73
C CYS A 135 -21.93 12.61 15.52
N ASN A 136 -21.90 13.88 15.11
CA ASN A 136 -21.15 14.35 13.95
C ASN A 136 -19.77 14.93 14.29
N ILE A 137 -19.40 15.06 15.57
CA ILE A 137 -18.08 15.58 15.98
C ILE A 137 -16.96 14.70 15.42
N ASP A 138 -15.95 15.32 14.81
CA ASP A 138 -14.73 14.64 14.37
C ASP A 138 -13.71 14.55 15.52
N PHE A 139 -13.45 13.34 16.03
CA PHE A 139 -12.52 13.07 17.13
C PHE A 139 -11.20 12.54 16.57
N GLN A 140 -10.10 13.27 16.77
CA GLN A 140 -8.79 12.87 16.21
C GLN A 140 -8.24 11.57 16.82
N ASP A 141 -8.49 11.29 18.10
CA ASP A 141 -8.11 10.04 18.77
C ASP A 141 -9.17 9.60 19.80
N THR A 142 -8.93 8.47 20.48
CA THR A 142 -9.81 8.01 21.57
C THR A 142 -9.93 9.00 22.72
N SER A 143 -8.88 9.76 23.03
CA SER A 143 -8.77 10.63 24.21
C SER A 143 -9.23 12.07 23.94
N ALA A 144 -9.59 12.37 22.69
CA ALA A 144 -10.38 13.52 22.29
C ALA A 144 -11.82 13.42 22.81
N ASN A 145 -12.35 12.23 23.09
CA ASN A 145 -13.66 12.08 23.72
C ASN A 145 -13.54 12.21 25.26
N PRO A 146 -14.21 13.19 25.92
CA PRO A 146 -14.26 13.28 27.39
C PRO A 146 -14.80 12.02 28.09
N MET A 147 -15.52 11.16 27.37
CA MET A 147 -16.11 9.93 27.93
C MET A 147 -15.18 8.74 27.94
N PHE A 148 -13.98 8.81 27.36
CA PHE A 148 -13.15 7.65 26.99
C PHE A 148 -12.76 6.67 28.13
N LEU A 149 -12.97 7.03 29.39
CA LEU A 149 -12.72 6.27 30.62
C LEU A 149 -13.98 5.97 31.47
N GLY A 150 -15.21 6.13 30.95
CA GLY A 150 -16.43 5.80 31.71
C GLY A 150 -17.30 6.99 32.17
N ALA A 151 -17.39 8.07 31.39
CA ALA A 151 -18.17 9.24 31.83
C ALA A 151 -19.69 9.06 31.61
N SER A 152 -20.50 9.62 32.52
CA SER A 152 -21.95 9.74 32.32
C SER A 152 -22.28 10.89 31.36
N LEU A 153 -22.99 10.58 30.26
CA LEU A 153 -23.52 11.57 29.32
C LEU A 153 -24.82 12.20 29.84
N TYR A 154 -24.94 13.52 29.70
CA TYR A 154 -26.14 14.29 30.03
C TYR A 154 -26.58 15.12 28.82
N LEU A 155 -27.82 14.94 28.36
CA LEU A 155 -28.44 15.79 27.35
C LEU A 155 -29.38 16.78 28.04
N ASN A 156 -29.17 18.08 27.87
CA ASN A 156 -30.01 19.13 28.46
C ASN A 156 -30.26 18.98 29.99
N SER A 157 -29.25 18.48 30.71
CA SER A 157 -29.25 18.17 32.15
C SER A 157 -29.96 16.88 32.59
N GLU A 158 -30.46 16.06 31.67
CA GLU A 158 -30.97 14.71 31.97
C GLU A 158 -29.87 13.66 31.69
N LYS A 159 -29.63 12.71 32.61
CA LYS A 159 -28.65 11.64 32.38
C LYS A 159 -29.19 10.69 31.31
N MET A 160 -28.39 10.50 30.26
CA MET A 160 -28.65 9.49 29.24
C MET A 160 -28.23 8.12 29.77
N VAL A 161 -29.17 7.18 29.80
CA VAL A 161 -28.95 5.77 30.19
C VAL A 161 -29.35 4.85 29.05
N ASP A 162 -30.48 5.13 28.41
CA ASP A 162 -30.92 4.49 27.17
C ASP A 162 -30.88 5.55 26.06
N ILE A 163 -29.92 5.43 25.14
CA ILE A 163 -29.68 6.43 24.09
C ILE A 163 -30.53 6.09 22.86
N VAL A 164 -31.25 7.07 22.32
CA VAL A 164 -31.91 6.96 21.02
C VAL A 164 -31.24 7.97 20.09
N ILE A 165 -30.51 7.47 19.09
CA ILE A 165 -29.85 8.30 18.08
C ILE A 165 -30.94 8.92 17.19
N PRO A 166 -31.00 10.26 17.04
CA PRO A 166 -32.07 10.92 16.29
C PRO A 166 -32.13 10.50 14.82
N ASP A 167 -33.33 10.54 14.24
CA ASP A 167 -33.57 10.18 12.83
C ASP A 167 -32.93 11.16 11.83
N ASP A 168 -32.48 12.34 12.24
CA ASP A 168 -31.73 13.29 11.40
C ASP A 168 -30.22 13.01 11.34
N VAL A 169 -29.70 12.06 12.13
CA VAL A 169 -28.28 11.66 12.10
C VAL A 169 -28.02 10.71 10.92
N GLU A 170 -27.12 11.10 10.02
CA GLU A 170 -26.66 10.24 8.92
C GLU A 170 -25.37 9.45 9.24
N LYS A 171 -24.58 9.91 10.20
CA LYS A 171 -23.30 9.31 10.61
C LYS A 171 -23.14 9.40 12.12
N ILE A 172 -22.59 8.35 12.73
CA ILE A 172 -21.99 8.42 14.07
C ILE A 172 -20.48 8.37 13.87
N SER A 173 -19.77 9.46 14.19
CA SER A 173 -18.31 9.57 14.05
C SER A 173 -17.57 8.63 15.00
N SER A 174 -16.35 8.25 14.61
CA SER A 174 -15.47 7.37 15.38
C SER A 174 -15.34 7.85 16.82
N TYR A 175 -15.27 6.89 17.75
CA TYR A 175 -15.15 7.11 19.19
C TYR A 175 -16.30 7.86 19.88
N ALA A 176 -17.36 8.33 19.18
CA ALA A 176 -18.35 9.27 19.75
C ALA A 176 -19.06 8.81 21.04
N PHE A 177 -19.24 7.50 21.26
CA PHE A 177 -19.80 6.93 22.49
C PHE A 177 -18.81 6.04 23.26
N LYS A 178 -17.51 6.05 22.92
CA LYS A 178 -16.49 5.26 23.63
C LYS A 178 -16.46 5.63 25.10
N GLY A 179 -16.50 4.64 25.99
CA GLY A 179 -16.55 4.86 27.44
C GLY A 179 -17.84 5.50 27.93
N CYS A 180 -18.91 5.57 27.13
CA CYS A 180 -20.18 6.12 27.59
C CYS A 180 -20.86 5.15 28.58
N ASP A 181 -21.17 5.66 29.77
CA ASP A 181 -21.91 4.95 30.81
C ASP A 181 -23.43 4.87 30.46
N MET A 182 -23.76 3.94 29.56
CA MET A 182 -25.11 3.67 29.05
C MET A 182 -25.48 2.18 29.10
N ASN A 183 -26.77 1.89 29.27
CA ASN A 183 -27.33 0.54 29.28
C ASN A 183 -27.69 0.04 27.88
N THR A 184 -28.27 0.91 27.05
CA THR A 184 -28.72 0.58 25.68
C THR A 184 -28.51 1.75 24.74
N VAL A 185 -28.39 1.45 23.44
CA VAL A 185 -28.43 2.44 22.36
C VAL A 185 -29.34 1.95 21.22
N THR A 186 -30.09 2.86 20.60
CA THR A 186 -30.92 2.59 19.43
C THR A 186 -30.47 3.45 18.25
N ILE A 187 -30.03 2.81 17.17
CA ILE A 187 -29.58 3.46 15.94
C ILE A 187 -30.79 3.99 15.15
N GLY A 188 -30.82 5.29 14.87
CA GLY A 188 -31.88 5.97 14.10
C GLY A 188 -31.92 5.55 12.63
N LYS A 189 -33.04 5.78 11.94
CA LYS A 189 -33.28 5.13 10.63
C LYS A 189 -32.41 5.65 9.47
N ASN A 190 -31.91 6.87 9.56
CA ASN A 190 -31.09 7.46 8.51
C ASN A 190 -29.58 7.30 8.74
N VAL A 191 -29.15 6.65 9.83
CA VAL A 191 -27.72 6.40 10.10
C VAL A 191 -27.18 5.43 9.06
N LYS A 192 -26.28 5.94 8.20
CA LYS A 192 -25.67 5.24 7.06
C LYS A 192 -24.28 4.69 7.38
N SER A 193 -23.60 5.32 8.34
CA SER A 193 -22.23 4.96 8.75
C SER A 193 -22.05 5.08 10.27
N ILE A 194 -21.49 4.04 10.87
CA ILE A 194 -20.99 4.02 12.24
C ILE A 194 -19.46 3.97 12.12
N GLY A 195 -18.78 4.92 12.78
CA GLY A 195 -17.32 5.03 12.74
C GLY A 195 -16.60 3.98 13.59
N ASP A 196 -15.27 4.08 13.63
CA ASP A 196 -14.43 3.15 14.38
C ASP A 196 -14.65 3.27 15.90
N ARG A 197 -14.61 2.13 16.60
CA ARG A 197 -14.68 1.99 18.07
C ARG A 197 -15.76 2.86 18.76
N VAL A 198 -16.89 3.10 18.10
CA VAL A 198 -17.98 3.97 18.61
C VAL A 198 -18.55 3.48 19.94
N PHE A 199 -18.69 2.17 20.14
CA PHE A 199 -19.26 1.54 21.35
C PHE A 199 -18.20 0.77 22.17
N TYR A 200 -16.97 1.27 22.17
CA TYR A 200 -15.83 0.62 22.82
C TYR A 200 -15.76 0.95 24.32
N SER A 201 -15.41 -0.04 25.15
CA SER A 201 -15.43 0.05 26.63
C SER A 201 -16.70 0.73 27.17
N CYS A 202 -17.85 0.39 26.58
CA CYS A 202 -19.17 0.76 27.10
C CYS A 202 -19.58 -0.31 28.13
N ASP A 203 -18.94 -0.28 29.30
CA ASP A 203 -18.91 -1.38 30.27
C ASP A 203 -20.29 -1.76 30.86
N ASN A 204 -21.33 -0.96 30.63
CA ASN A 204 -22.72 -1.23 31.03
C ASN A 204 -23.65 -1.60 29.85
N LEU A 205 -23.14 -1.66 28.62
CA LEU A 205 -23.95 -1.82 27.41
C LEU A 205 -24.49 -3.25 27.26
N THR A 206 -25.81 -3.38 27.35
CA THR A 206 -26.56 -4.66 27.31
C THR A 206 -27.23 -4.92 25.96
N ALA A 207 -27.53 -3.89 25.17
CA ALA A 207 -28.15 -4.02 23.85
C ALA A 207 -27.83 -2.83 22.91
N ILE A 208 -27.55 -3.16 21.66
CA ILE A 208 -27.52 -2.22 20.52
C ILE A 208 -28.71 -2.56 19.62
N ASN A 209 -29.74 -1.72 19.67
CA ASN A 209 -30.93 -1.83 18.85
C ASN A 209 -30.79 -1.01 17.57
N VAL A 210 -31.54 -1.35 16.53
CA VAL A 210 -31.60 -0.58 15.27
C VAL A 210 -33.06 -0.38 14.91
N SER A 211 -33.42 0.81 14.41
CA SER A 211 -34.76 1.10 13.89
C SER A 211 -35.13 0.14 12.75
N GLU A 212 -36.36 -0.40 12.76
CA GLU A 212 -36.87 -1.28 11.68
C GLU A 212 -36.92 -0.58 10.30
N GLU A 213 -36.85 0.75 10.27
CA GLU A 213 -36.77 1.56 9.05
C GLU A 213 -35.32 1.80 8.57
N ASN A 214 -34.27 1.37 9.29
CA ASN A 214 -32.87 1.57 8.88
C ASN A 214 -32.47 0.57 7.78
N PRO A 215 -31.98 1.01 6.60
CA PRO A 215 -31.60 0.11 5.50
C PRO A 215 -30.09 -0.22 5.45
N TYR A 216 -29.28 0.21 6.43
CA TYR A 216 -27.81 0.08 6.46
C TYR A 216 -27.31 -0.83 7.61
N TYR A 217 -28.09 -0.98 8.67
CA TYR A 217 -27.77 -1.80 9.84
C TYR A 217 -28.97 -2.63 10.27
N SER A 218 -28.71 -3.69 11.03
CA SER A 218 -29.75 -4.48 11.67
C SER A 218 -29.36 -4.90 13.09
N SER A 219 -30.35 -5.26 13.90
CA SER A 219 -30.12 -5.80 15.25
C SER A 219 -30.90 -7.10 15.43
N ILE A 220 -30.24 -8.09 16.05
CA ILE A 220 -30.88 -9.35 16.45
C ILE A 220 -30.54 -9.57 17.92
N ASP A 221 -31.57 -9.62 18.76
CA ASP A 221 -31.49 -9.78 20.21
C ASP A 221 -30.50 -8.80 20.90
N GLY A 222 -30.36 -7.59 20.34
CA GLY A 222 -29.47 -6.54 20.83
C GLY A 222 -28.03 -6.60 20.33
N VAL A 223 -27.69 -7.51 19.39
CA VAL A 223 -26.38 -7.58 18.72
C VAL A 223 -26.45 -6.81 17.40
N LEU A 224 -25.43 -5.99 17.11
CA LEU A 224 -25.37 -5.14 15.91
C LEU A 224 -24.74 -5.88 14.72
N PHE A 225 -25.42 -5.81 13.58
CA PHE A 225 -24.97 -6.32 12.28
C PHE A 225 -25.08 -5.23 11.20
N ASP A 226 -24.44 -5.45 10.06
CA ASP A 226 -24.72 -4.71 8.83
C ASP A 226 -26.12 -5.05 8.27
N THR A 227 -26.51 -4.39 7.16
CA THR A 227 -27.84 -4.58 6.55
C THR A 227 -28.06 -5.98 5.99
N ASP A 228 -27.06 -6.55 5.32
CA ASP A 228 -27.14 -7.89 4.74
C ASP A 228 -26.96 -9.00 5.80
N ARG A 229 -26.55 -8.61 7.03
CA ARG A 229 -26.11 -9.48 8.14
C ARG A 229 -24.89 -10.33 7.80
N LYS A 230 -24.09 -9.87 6.83
CA LYS A 230 -22.82 -10.48 6.46
C LYS A 230 -21.77 -10.25 7.55
N ALA A 231 -21.79 -9.09 8.22
CA ALA A 231 -20.84 -8.70 9.26
C ALA A 231 -21.52 -8.60 10.64
N LEU A 232 -20.91 -9.24 11.65
CA LEU A 232 -21.22 -8.98 13.06
C LEU A 232 -20.32 -7.85 13.55
N ILE A 233 -20.92 -6.67 13.75
CA ILE A 233 -20.20 -5.41 14.01
C ILE A 233 -19.88 -5.27 15.51
N LYS A 234 -20.87 -5.46 16.38
CA LYS A 234 -20.65 -5.37 17.83
C LYS A 234 -21.61 -6.23 18.64
N TYR A 235 -21.03 -7.05 19.51
CA TYR A 235 -21.71 -7.70 20.62
C TYR A 235 -21.64 -6.80 21.87
N PRO A 236 -22.75 -6.53 22.57
CA PRO A 236 -22.74 -5.70 23.78
C PRO A 236 -21.95 -6.36 24.93
N VAL A 237 -21.09 -5.59 25.60
CA VAL A 237 -20.15 -6.07 26.64
C VAL A 237 -20.88 -6.80 27.78
N MET A 238 -22.02 -6.26 28.23
CA MET A 238 -22.82 -6.78 29.33
C MET A 238 -24.11 -7.50 28.89
N LYS A 239 -24.22 -7.92 27.62
CA LYS A 239 -25.33 -8.79 27.19
C LYS A 239 -25.17 -10.15 27.88
N THR A 240 -26.19 -10.51 28.66
CA THR A 240 -26.15 -11.52 29.74
C THR A 240 -26.11 -12.98 29.30
N ASP A 241 -26.02 -13.27 28.00
CA ASP A 241 -26.00 -14.64 27.51
C ASP A 241 -24.68 -15.32 27.87
N THR A 242 -24.77 -16.51 28.46
CA THR A 242 -23.59 -17.30 28.87
C THR A 242 -23.05 -18.20 27.76
N GLU A 243 -23.83 -18.42 26.71
CA GLU A 243 -23.42 -19.17 25.53
C GLU A 243 -23.91 -18.42 24.29
N TYR A 244 -23.06 -18.26 23.28
CA TYR A 244 -23.41 -17.60 22.03
C TYR A 244 -22.94 -18.41 20.82
N THR A 245 -23.89 -18.74 19.94
CA THR A 245 -23.60 -19.26 18.60
C THR A 245 -23.75 -18.13 17.60
N ILE A 246 -22.68 -17.80 16.88
CA ILE A 246 -22.73 -16.82 15.81
C ILE A 246 -23.66 -17.36 14.69
N PRO A 247 -24.59 -16.58 14.14
CA PRO A 247 -25.54 -17.11 13.14
C PRO A 247 -24.89 -17.51 11.80
N ASP A 248 -25.38 -18.60 11.18
CA ASP A 248 -24.87 -19.16 9.90
C ASP A 248 -24.96 -18.22 8.66
N PHE A 249 -25.59 -17.06 8.78
CA PHE A 249 -25.60 -16.02 7.74
C PHE A 249 -24.40 -15.06 7.84
N VAL A 250 -23.72 -15.02 8.98
CA VAL A 250 -22.50 -14.20 9.17
C VAL A 250 -21.38 -14.79 8.33
N ARG A 251 -20.57 -13.92 7.73
CA ARG A 251 -19.33 -14.22 6.99
C ARG A 251 -18.13 -13.53 7.61
N GLU A 252 -18.35 -12.37 8.22
CA GLU A 252 -17.32 -11.45 8.68
C GLU A 252 -17.58 -11.08 10.15
N ILE A 253 -16.52 -10.97 10.94
CA ILE A 253 -16.57 -10.49 12.32
C ILE A 253 -15.67 -9.27 12.39
N ASP A 254 -16.23 -8.12 12.73
CA ASP A 254 -15.47 -6.87 12.74
C ASP A 254 -14.40 -6.84 13.84
N PRO A 255 -13.35 -6.01 13.69
CA PRO A 255 -12.40 -5.76 14.77
C PRO A 255 -13.12 -5.35 16.06
N TYR A 256 -12.67 -5.89 17.19
CA TYR A 256 -13.24 -5.62 18.52
C TYR A 256 -14.73 -6.02 18.74
N ALA A 257 -15.34 -6.83 17.87
CA ALA A 257 -16.76 -7.17 17.95
C ALA A 257 -17.20 -7.75 19.33
N PHE A 258 -16.43 -8.66 19.92
CA PHE A 258 -16.67 -9.26 21.25
C PHE A 258 -15.68 -8.81 22.33
N PHE A 259 -14.82 -7.82 22.01
CA PHE A 259 -13.84 -7.26 22.94
C PHE A 259 -14.44 -6.90 24.30
N GLU A 260 -13.72 -7.26 25.38
CA GLU A 260 -14.08 -7.07 26.80
C GLU A 260 -15.37 -7.80 27.27
N ASN A 261 -15.96 -8.71 26.47
CA ASN A 261 -17.23 -9.33 26.85
C ASN A 261 -17.16 -10.08 28.19
N SER A 262 -18.03 -9.68 29.13
CA SER A 262 -17.96 -10.09 30.53
C SER A 262 -18.97 -11.19 30.90
N CYS A 263 -19.63 -11.84 29.93
CA CYS A 263 -20.74 -12.78 30.17
C CYS A 263 -20.61 -14.15 29.47
N ILE A 264 -20.14 -14.18 28.22
CA ILE A 264 -20.07 -15.40 27.41
C ILE A 264 -19.03 -16.36 28.03
N GLN A 265 -19.45 -17.60 28.26
CA GLN A 265 -18.62 -18.72 28.73
C GLN A 265 -18.35 -19.73 27.62
N LYS A 266 -19.26 -19.88 26.66
CA LYS A 266 -19.06 -20.67 25.44
C LYS A 266 -19.35 -19.84 24.18
N LEU A 267 -18.41 -19.84 23.25
CA LEU A 267 -18.58 -19.27 21.91
C LEU A 267 -18.52 -20.39 20.85
N THR A 268 -19.49 -20.43 19.94
CA THR A 268 -19.44 -21.28 18.74
C THR A 268 -19.52 -20.41 17.49
N MET A 269 -18.53 -20.54 16.62
CA MET A 269 -18.43 -19.88 15.32
C MET A 269 -18.71 -20.91 14.21
N PRO A 270 -19.70 -20.68 13.33
CA PRO A 270 -19.99 -21.59 12.23
C PRO A 270 -18.97 -21.43 11.09
N ASP A 271 -18.80 -22.49 10.30
CA ASP A 271 -17.95 -22.50 9.08
C ASP A 271 -18.37 -21.46 8.03
N SER A 272 -19.52 -20.82 8.20
CA SER A 272 -19.93 -19.71 7.35
C SER A 272 -19.04 -18.47 7.54
N VAL A 273 -18.40 -18.30 8.69
CA VAL A 273 -17.45 -17.21 8.94
C VAL A 273 -16.13 -17.51 8.24
N THR A 274 -15.74 -16.63 7.31
CA THR A 274 -14.51 -16.75 6.50
C THR A 274 -13.48 -15.66 6.82
N THR A 275 -13.88 -14.61 7.53
CA THR A 275 -13.03 -13.46 7.85
C THR A 275 -13.28 -13.00 9.28
N VAL A 276 -12.22 -12.73 10.03
CA VAL A 276 -12.30 -12.20 11.38
C VAL A 276 -11.29 -11.07 11.56
N GLY A 277 -11.74 -9.96 12.15
CA GLY A 277 -10.90 -8.82 12.49
C GLY A 277 -10.03 -9.05 13.71
N GLU A 278 -8.99 -8.23 13.82
CA GLU A 278 -8.08 -8.17 14.97
C GLU A 278 -8.84 -7.84 16.27
N TRP A 279 -8.30 -8.26 17.42
CA TRP A 279 -8.85 -7.99 18.76
C TRP A 279 -10.30 -8.45 19.00
N SER A 280 -10.89 -9.20 18.06
CA SER A 280 -12.32 -9.53 18.00
C SER A 280 -12.83 -10.23 19.26
N PHE A 281 -12.04 -11.11 19.88
CA PHE A 281 -12.37 -11.87 21.09
C PHE A 281 -11.38 -11.64 22.24
N ARG A 282 -10.62 -10.53 22.26
CA ARG A 282 -9.71 -10.23 23.37
C ARG A 282 -10.47 -9.86 24.65
N ASP A 283 -9.91 -10.27 25.80
CA ASP A 283 -10.40 -9.94 27.15
C ASP A 283 -11.85 -10.42 27.41
N MET A 284 -12.26 -11.56 26.82
CA MET A 284 -13.54 -12.19 27.15
C MET A 284 -13.46 -12.84 28.54
N GLU A 285 -13.67 -12.04 29.60
CA GLU A 285 -13.37 -12.36 31.00
C GLU A 285 -13.99 -13.65 31.56
N GLN A 286 -15.02 -14.19 30.91
CA GLN A 286 -15.77 -15.37 31.34
C GLN A 286 -15.64 -16.56 30.38
N LEU A 287 -15.01 -16.38 29.21
CA LEU A 287 -14.90 -17.40 28.18
C LEU A 287 -14.13 -18.62 28.70
N LYS A 288 -14.65 -19.83 28.47
CA LYS A 288 -14.08 -21.12 28.89
C LYS A 288 -13.90 -22.08 27.73
N GLU A 289 -14.81 -22.04 26.75
CA GLU A 289 -14.78 -22.87 25.56
C GLU A 289 -15.04 -22.02 24.30
N ALA A 290 -14.20 -22.21 23.28
CA ALA A 290 -14.41 -21.63 21.96
C ALA A 290 -14.34 -22.71 20.86
N GLU A 291 -15.29 -22.68 19.93
CA GLU A 291 -15.29 -23.49 18.72
C GLU A 291 -15.19 -22.56 17.51
N LEU A 292 -14.13 -22.72 16.70
CA LEU A 292 -13.83 -21.85 15.56
C LEU A 292 -14.26 -22.46 14.21
N SER A 293 -14.51 -21.60 13.23
CA SER A 293 -14.78 -21.94 11.83
C SER A 293 -13.60 -22.68 11.20
N ASP A 294 -13.84 -23.78 10.47
CA ASP A 294 -12.78 -24.48 9.72
C ASP A 294 -12.37 -23.76 8.41
N ASN A 295 -13.01 -22.63 8.07
CA ASN A 295 -12.79 -21.83 6.85
C ASN A 295 -11.96 -20.54 7.08
N ILE A 296 -11.24 -20.42 8.20
CA ILE A 296 -10.25 -19.35 8.43
C ILE A 296 -8.83 -19.94 8.44
N GLU A 297 -7.91 -19.31 7.71
CA GLU A 297 -6.50 -19.73 7.59
C GLU A 297 -5.56 -18.93 8.51
N THR A 298 -6.02 -17.78 9.03
CA THR A 298 -5.23 -16.89 9.90
C THR A 298 -6.02 -16.57 11.17
N LEU A 299 -5.36 -16.70 12.32
CA LEU A 299 -5.83 -16.08 13.57
C LEU A 299 -5.18 -14.69 13.69
N PRO A 300 -5.92 -13.57 13.58
CA PRO A 300 -5.35 -12.22 13.49
C PRO A 300 -4.73 -11.72 14.81
N PHE A 301 -4.12 -10.54 14.76
CA PHE A 301 -3.53 -9.84 15.91
C PHE A 301 -4.50 -9.77 17.10
N HIS A 302 -4.03 -10.20 18.27
CA HIS A 302 -4.80 -10.27 19.52
C HIS A 302 -6.13 -11.05 19.48
N PHE A 303 -6.40 -11.86 18.45
CA PHE A 303 -7.68 -12.54 18.17
C PHE A 303 -8.47 -12.98 19.40
N MET A 304 -7.88 -13.78 20.29
CA MET A 304 -8.48 -14.30 21.53
C MET A 304 -7.52 -14.23 22.72
N SER A 305 -6.72 -13.16 22.78
CA SER A 305 -5.77 -12.92 23.88
C SER A 305 -6.45 -12.55 25.20
N PHE A 306 -5.74 -12.76 26.31
CA PHE A 306 -6.16 -12.37 27.67
C PHE A 306 -7.51 -12.98 28.10
N CYS A 307 -7.93 -14.07 27.46
CA CYS A 307 -9.07 -14.86 27.88
C CYS A 307 -8.65 -15.79 29.03
N TYR A 308 -8.34 -15.22 30.20
CA TYR A 308 -7.71 -15.92 31.33
C TYR A 308 -8.46 -17.15 31.87
N LYS A 309 -9.73 -17.35 31.49
CA LYS A 309 -10.55 -18.52 31.86
C LYS A 309 -10.76 -19.53 30.73
N LEU A 310 -10.24 -19.27 29.53
CA LEU A 310 -10.39 -20.14 28.37
C LEU A 310 -9.60 -21.43 28.64
N GLU A 311 -10.29 -22.56 28.79
CA GLU A 311 -9.71 -23.87 29.10
C GLU A 311 -9.66 -24.80 27.88
N LYS A 312 -10.51 -24.54 26.87
CA LYS A 312 -10.66 -25.38 25.69
C LYS A 312 -10.90 -24.55 24.42
N ILE A 313 -10.19 -24.88 23.35
CA ILE A 313 -10.41 -24.32 22.02
C ILE A 313 -10.48 -25.45 20.98
N LYS A 314 -11.42 -25.40 20.03
CA LYS A 314 -11.36 -26.17 18.78
C LYS A 314 -10.81 -25.23 17.71
N LEU A 315 -9.57 -25.46 17.30
CA LEU A 315 -8.92 -24.72 16.24
C LEU A 315 -9.46 -25.14 14.84
N PRO A 316 -9.43 -24.24 13.84
CA PRO A 316 -9.60 -24.57 12.43
C PRO A 316 -8.56 -25.58 11.95
N ALA A 317 -8.98 -26.58 11.18
CA ALA A 317 -8.07 -27.58 10.62
C ALA A 317 -7.03 -27.01 9.63
N ASN A 318 -7.31 -25.86 9.01
CA ASN A 318 -6.52 -25.27 7.93
C ASN A 318 -5.68 -24.04 8.33
N ILE A 319 -5.42 -23.79 9.63
CA ILE A 319 -4.58 -22.66 10.04
C ILE A 319 -3.21 -22.73 9.35
N LYS A 320 -2.86 -21.63 8.69
CA LYS A 320 -1.54 -21.26 8.17
C LYS A 320 -0.77 -20.36 9.13
N VAL A 321 -1.46 -19.40 9.75
CA VAL A 321 -0.83 -18.31 10.49
C VAL A 321 -1.48 -18.14 11.87
N PHE A 322 -0.69 -18.29 12.92
CA PHE A 322 -1.01 -17.70 14.22
C PHE A 322 -0.42 -16.29 14.24
N GLY A 323 -1.26 -15.27 14.15
CA GLY A 323 -0.84 -13.88 14.25
C GLY A 323 -0.41 -13.50 15.67
N ASP A 324 0.17 -12.31 15.79
CA ASP A 324 0.75 -11.81 17.03
C ASP A 324 -0.28 -11.79 18.18
N TYR A 325 0.10 -12.30 19.35
CA TYR A 325 -0.78 -12.54 20.50
C TYR A 325 -2.11 -13.27 20.18
N SER A 326 -2.24 -14.01 19.08
CA SER A 326 -3.55 -14.53 18.62
C SER A 326 -4.32 -15.39 19.64
N VAL A 327 -3.65 -16.27 20.40
CA VAL A 327 -4.26 -17.11 21.45
C VAL A 327 -3.39 -17.11 22.72
N ALA A 328 -3.01 -15.92 23.18
CA ALA A 328 -2.16 -15.70 24.35
C ALA A 328 -2.94 -15.54 25.68
N PHE A 329 -2.27 -15.77 26.81
CA PHE A 329 -2.73 -15.51 28.18
C PHE A 329 -4.07 -16.18 28.54
N ASN A 330 -4.06 -17.51 28.66
CA ASN A 330 -5.25 -18.33 28.89
C ASN A 330 -4.96 -19.64 29.65
N ALA A 331 -6.01 -20.32 30.11
CA ALA A 331 -5.94 -21.55 30.90
C ALA A 331 -6.02 -22.84 30.07
N ILE A 332 -5.68 -22.79 28.77
CA ILE A 332 -5.66 -23.96 27.88
C ILE A 332 -4.49 -24.85 28.27
N LYS A 333 -4.77 -26.13 28.56
CA LYS A 333 -3.79 -27.11 29.07
C LYS A 333 -3.20 -28.03 28.00
N GLU A 334 -3.92 -28.17 26.89
CA GLU A 334 -3.61 -29.06 25.77
C GLU A 334 -4.03 -28.33 24.49
N ILE A 335 -3.11 -28.21 23.53
CA ILE A 335 -3.33 -27.60 22.20
C ILE A 335 -2.66 -28.47 21.14
N GLU A 336 -3.35 -28.69 20.03
CA GLU A 336 -2.81 -29.35 18.85
C GLU A 336 -2.64 -28.28 17.76
N ILE A 337 -1.39 -27.95 17.41
CA ILE A 337 -1.11 -27.01 16.31
C ILE A 337 -1.38 -27.75 15.00
N PRO A 338 -2.28 -27.25 14.11
CA PRO A 338 -2.61 -27.95 12.87
C PRO A 338 -1.38 -28.14 11.97
N TYR A 339 -1.23 -29.32 11.36
CA TYR A 339 -0.13 -29.63 10.42
C TYR A 339 -0.13 -28.74 9.15
N GLY A 340 -1.12 -27.87 8.97
CA GLY A 340 -1.12 -26.84 7.92
C GLY A 340 -0.28 -25.60 8.25
N THR A 341 0.07 -25.38 9.52
CA THR A 341 0.64 -24.12 10.04
C THR A 341 2.07 -23.89 9.58
N GLU A 342 2.35 -22.67 9.13
CA GLU A 342 3.63 -22.26 8.53
C GLU A 342 4.36 -21.19 9.38
N TYR A 343 3.60 -20.36 10.11
CA TYR A 343 4.10 -19.23 10.89
C TYR A 343 3.41 -19.10 12.26
N ILE A 344 4.20 -18.85 13.31
CA ILE A 344 3.73 -18.52 14.67
C ILE A 344 4.31 -17.15 15.06
N GLY A 345 3.44 -16.16 15.24
CA GLY A 345 3.82 -14.75 15.43
C GLY A 345 4.24 -14.35 16.83
N TYR A 346 4.49 -13.05 16.99
CA TYR A 346 5.02 -12.41 18.18
C TYR A 346 4.12 -12.69 19.39
N TYR A 347 4.64 -13.41 20.39
CA TYR A 347 3.90 -13.85 21.57
C TYR A 347 2.57 -14.60 21.30
N ALA A 348 2.39 -15.18 20.11
CA ALA A 348 1.10 -15.70 19.63
C ALA A 348 0.42 -16.72 20.56
N LEU A 349 1.22 -17.58 21.21
CA LEU A 349 0.80 -18.65 22.12
C LEU A 349 1.46 -18.51 23.51
N SER A 350 1.77 -17.27 23.89
CA SER A 350 2.39 -16.93 25.17
C SER A 350 1.42 -17.06 26.36
N GLY A 351 1.94 -17.29 27.56
CA GLY A 351 1.18 -17.26 28.81
C GLY A 351 0.07 -18.31 28.92
N MET A 352 0.24 -19.47 28.28
CA MET A 352 -0.73 -20.57 28.31
C MET A 352 -0.42 -21.61 29.39
N ASP A 353 -1.45 -22.27 29.92
CA ASP A 353 -1.34 -23.39 30.87
C ASP A 353 -0.91 -24.74 30.22
N ILE A 354 -0.36 -24.70 29.00
CA ILE A 354 -0.02 -25.90 28.21
C ILE A 354 1.06 -26.72 28.90
N LYS A 355 0.93 -28.06 28.85
CA LYS A 355 1.89 -28.99 29.49
C LYS A 355 2.86 -29.62 28.51
N SER A 356 2.40 -29.83 27.28
CA SER A 356 3.14 -30.46 26.20
C SER A 356 2.90 -29.70 24.90
N LEU A 357 3.93 -29.60 24.08
CA LEU A 357 3.92 -28.90 22.80
C LEU A 357 4.60 -29.78 21.75
N SER A 358 4.00 -29.89 20.57
CA SER A 358 4.63 -30.47 19.38
C SER A 358 4.43 -29.48 18.23
N ILE A 359 5.53 -29.02 17.66
CA ILE A 359 5.57 -28.09 16.53
C ILE A 359 5.57 -28.92 15.23
N PRO A 360 4.59 -28.74 14.32
CA PRO A 360 4.59 -29.42 13.03
C PRO A 360 5.82 -29.06 12.18
N ASP A 361 6.33 -30.03 11.42
CA ASP A 361 7.45 -29.83 10.46
C ASP A 361 7.17 -28.76 9.39
N THR A 362 5.92 -28.34 9.20
CA THR A 362 5.51 -27.26 8.30
C THR A 362 5.77 -25.87 8.86
N VAL A 363 5.95 -25.73 10.17
CA VAL A 363 6.29 -24.44 10.80
C VAL A 363 7.72 -24.09 10.44
N THR A 364 7.88 -23.09 9.59
CA THR A 364 9.20 -22.63 9.10
C THR A 364 9.74 -21.48 9.93
N PHE A 365 8.87 -20.77 10.67
CA PHE A 365 9.24 -19.64 11.49
C PHE A 365 8.36 -19.52 12.74
N MET A 366 9.00 -19.19 13.87
CA MET A 366 8.36 -18.81 15.13
C MET A 366 8.99 -17.50 15.59
N ASP A 367 8.19 -16.48 15.86
CA ASP A 367 8.68 -15.15 16.23
C ASP A 367 9.03 -15.04 17.72
N TYR A 368 9.51 -13.87 18.11
CA TYR A 368 9.93 -13.53 19.46
C TYR A 368 8.81 -13.78 20.48
N GLY A 369 9.17 -14.42 21.58
CA GLY A 369 8.25 -14.69 22.69
C GLY A 369 7.11 -15.66 22.40
N ALA A 370 7.09 -16.37 21.25
CA ALA A 370 5.95 -17.16 20.78
C ALA A 370 5.26 -18.06 21.83
N PHE A 371 6.02 -18.68 22.74
CA PHE A 371 5.52 -19.50 23.88
C PHE A 371 5.99 -18.96 25.25
N SER A 372 6.47 -17.71 25.32
CA SER A 372 6.94 -17.06 26.56
C SER A 372 5.89 -17.14 27.67
N GLY A 373 6.29 -17.39 28.91
CA GLY A 373 5.40 -17.49 30.06
C GLY A 373 4.51 -18.74 30.12
N CYS A 374 4.72 -19.76 29.27
CA CYS A 374 4.03 -21.05 29.40
C CYS A 374 4.57 -21.86 30.59
N THR A 375 4.32 -21.39 31.81
CA THR A 375 4.99 -21.87 33.04
C THR A 375 4.80 -23.36 33.34
N TYR A 376 3.76 -24.01 32.80
CA TYR A 376 3.48 -25.45 32.94
C TYR A 376 4.06 -26.32 31.82
N LEU A 377 4.65 -25.72 30.77
CA LEU A 377 5.19 -26.43 29.63
C LEU A 377 6.41 -27.26 30.04
N LYS A 378 6.33 -28.57 29.83
CA LYS A 378 7.33 -29.53 30.28
C LYS A 378 7.92 -30.36 29.13
N ASP A 379 7.05 -30.91 28.29
CA ASP A 379 7.42 -31.82 27.22
C ASP A 379 7.33 -31.08 25.88
N ILE A 380 8.45 -30.94 25.16
CA ILE A 380 8.53 -30.16 23.92
C ILE A 380 9.12 -31.01 22.80
N ASP A 381 8.44 -31.02 21.67
CA ASP A 381 8.96 -31.45 20.37
C ASP A 381 8.98 -30.23 19.43
N LEU A 382 10.18 -29.83 19.00
CA LEU A 382 10.41 -28.62 18.20
C LEU A 382 10.21 -28.83 16.70
N GLY A 383 9.98 -30.08 16.24
CA GLY A 383 9.92 -30.42 14.83
C GLY A 383 11.23 -30.15 14.09
N SER A 384 11.19 -30.24 12.76
CA SER A 384 12.36 -30.07 11.87
C SER A 384 12.29 -28.89 10.89
N GLY A 385 11.18 -28.13 10.89
CA GLY A 385 10.94 -27.04 9.93
C GLY A 385 11.67 -25.72 10.21
N ILE A 386 11.95 -25.43 11.48
CA ILE A 386 12.64 -24.20 11.94
C ILE A 386 14.17 -24.33 11.88
N SER A 387 14.89 -23.23 11.68
CA SER A 387 16.38 -23.20 11.76
C SER A 387 16.94 -22.37 12.92
N VAL A 388 16.09 -21.59 13.60
CA VAL A 388 16.47 -20.69 14.70
C VAL A 388 15.44 -20.87 15.83
N ILE A 389 15.90 -20.82 17.08
CA ILE A 389 15.02 -20.63 18.24
C ILE A 389 15.10 -19.15 18.61
N SER A 390 14.04 -18.41 18.27
CA SER A 390 13.98 -16.95 18.34
C SER A 390 13.99 -16.40 19.76
N GLY A 391 14.23 -15.10 19.89
CA GLY A 391 14.37 -14.43 21.18
C GLY A 391 13.15 -14.63 22.09
N GLU A 392 13.40 -14.85 23.38
CA GLU A 392 12.36 -15.16 24.39
C GLU A 392 11.39 -16.32 24.06
N CYS A 393 11.60 -17.13 23.00
CA CYS A 393 10.59 -18.07 22.49
C CYS A 393 9.99 -19.00 23.56
N PHE A 394 10.80 -19.48 24.52
CA PHE A 394 10.40 -20.26 25.69
C PHE A 394 10.78 -19.57 27.02
N SER A 395 10.93 -18.24 27.04
CA SER A 395 11.19 -17.48 28.27
C SER A 395 10.13 -17.81 29.34
N GLU A 396 10.54 -17.86 30.60
CA GLU A 396 9.70 -18.17 31.77
C GLU A 396 8.92 -19.52 31.71
N CYS A 397 9.28 -20.45 30.81
CA CYS A 397 8.71 -21.81 30.76
C CYS A 397 9.29 -22.69 31.88
N GLY A 398 8.92 -22.37 33.13
CA GLY A 398 9.53 -22.89 34.35
C GLY A 398 9.45 -24.40 34.58
N ALA A 399 8.59 -25.13 33.86
CA ALA A 399 8.43 -26.59 33.99
C ALA A 399 9.27 -27.42 33.00
N ILE A 400 9.97 -26.81 32.03
CA ILE A 400 10.86 -27.54 31.11
C ILE A 400 12.01 -28.13 31.93
N GLU A 401 12.12 -29.46 31.96
CA GLU A 401 13.17 -30.16 32.72
C GLU A 401 14.39 -30.53 31.86
N SER A 402 14.14 -30.81 30.58
CA SER A 402 15.11 -31.27 29.59
C SER A 402 14.70 -30.73 28.22
N ILE A 403 15.67 -30.35 27.39
CA ILE A 403 15.41 -30.02 25.97
C ILE A 403 16.42 -30.72 25.06
N ASP A 404 15.90 -31.32 23.99
CA ASP A 404 16.66 -31.91 22.90
C ASP A 404 16.56 -30.94 21.71
N ILE A 405 17.62 -30.16 21.47
CA ILE A 405 17.69 -29.20 20.35
C ILE A 405 18.02 -30.00 19.07
N PRO A 406 17.21 -29.93 18.00
CA PRO A 406 17.38 -30.79 16.83
C PRO A 406 18.48 -30.30 15.86
N ASP A 407 18.96 -31.21 15.01
CA ASP A 407 20.14 -31.01 14.12
C ASP A 407 19.91 -29.98 12.97
N ASN A 408 18.74 -29.36 12.88
CA ASN A 408 18.42 -28.25 11.98
C ASN A 408 18.61 -26.85 12.61
N ILE A 409 18.77 -26.74 13.95
CA ILE A 409 18.94 -25.46 14.64
C ILE A 409 20.38 -24.97 14.52
N VAL A 410 20.58 -23.84 13.84
CA VAL A 410 21.90 -23.20 13.68
C VAL A 410 22.17 -22.10 14.71
N GLU A 411 21.12 -21.56 15.35
CA GLU A 411 21.19 -20.39 16.23
C GLU A 411 20.08 -20.43 17.30
N ILE A 412 20.43 -20.04 18.53
CA ILE A 412 19.49 -19.80 19.63
C ILE A 412 19.67 -18.34 20.04
N GLU A 413 18.62 -17.53 19.97
CA GLU A 413 18.71 -16.09 20.17
C GLU A 413 18.64 -15.69 21.67
N SER A 414 18.79 -14.38 21.92
CA SER A 414 18.75 -13.76 23.24
C SER A 414 17.53 -14.20 24.07
N TYR A 415 17.73 -14.56 25.33
CA TYR A 415 16.70 -14.95 26.30
C TYR A 415 15.78 -16.13 25.91
N ALA A 416 16.08 -16.91 24.87
CA ALA A 416 15.22 -17.97 24.35
C ALA A 416 14.69 -18.98 25.40
N PHE A 417 15.49 -19.33 26.42
CA PHE A 417 15.11 -20.16 27.58
C PHE A 417 15.38 -19.44 28.92
N TYR A 418 15.35 -18.10 28.93
CA TYR A 418 15.51 -17.31 30.15
C TYR A 418 14.48 -17.73 31.21
N ALA A 419 14.92 -17.84 32.47
CA ALA A 419 14.08 -18.23 33.60
C ALA A 419 13.30 -19.57 33.41
N CYS A 420 13.77 -20.47 32.53
CA CYS A 420 13.36 -21.88 32.50
C CYS A 420 13.93 -22.60 33.73
N THR A 421 13.41 -22.29 34.91
CA THR A 421 14.02 -22.60 36.21
C THR A 421 14.23 -24.09 36.47
N SER A 422 13.44 -25.00 35.86
CA SER A 422 13.64 -26.46 35.96
C SER A 422 14.65 -27.05 34.96
N LEU A 423 15.09 -26.28 33.96
CA LEU A 423 15.86 -26.78 32.82
C LEU A 423 17.29 -27.10 33.27
N ARG A 424 17.60 -28.39 33.35
CA ARG A 424 18.88 -28.91 33.88
C ARG A 424 19.64 -29.81 32.93
N ASN A 425 18.96 -30.35 31.91
CA ASN A 425 19.53 -31.19 30.88
C ASN A 425 19.32 -30.50 29.53
N ILE A 426 20.39 -30.19 28.81
CA ILE A 426 20.29 -29.53 27.51
C ILE A 426 21.18 -30.31 26.55
N LYS A 427 20.59 -30.86 25.50
CA LYS A 427 21.30 -31.58 24.44
C LYS A 427 21.33 -30.69 23.21
N MET A 428 22.55 -30.28 22.85
CA MET A 428 22.83 -29.44 21.68
C MET A 428 23.28 -30.30 20.50
N PRO A 429 22.97 -29.93 19.24
CA PRO A 429 23.57 -30.54 18.07
C PRO A 429 25.05 -30.12 17.95
N GLU A 430 25.89 -30.94 17.29
CA GLU A 430 27.35 -30.75 17.28
C GLU A 430 27.81 -29.48 16.53
N HIS A 431 26.96 -28.95 15.65
CA HIS A 431 27.25 -27.84 14.75
C HIS A 431 26.71 -26.49 15.26
N LEU A 432 25.95 -26.46 16.36
CA LEU A 432 25.45 -25.21 16.94
C LEU A 432 26.55 -24.54 17.76
N TYR A 433 26.87 -23.31 17.40
CA TYR A 433 27.90 -22.49 18.06
C TYR A 433 27.45 -21.04 18.34
N LYS A 434 26.23 -20.66 17.95
CA LYS A 434 25.66 -19.34 18.21
C LYS A 434 24.58 -19.43 19.28
N ILE A 435 24.78 -18.73 20.38
CA ILE A 435 23.85 -18.61 21.49
C ILE A 435 23.82 -17.15 21.92
N GLY A 436 22.65 -16.52 21.90
CA GLY A 436 22.46 -15.11 22.22
C GLY A 436 22.56 -14.80 23.71
N SER A 437 22.53 -13.51 24.03
CA SER A 437 22.66 -13.00 25.40
C SER A 437 21.59 -13.55 26.32
N GLY A 438 22.01 -14.09 27.46
CA GLY A 438 21.09 -14.57 28.52
C GLY A 438 20.18 -15.73 28.12
N ALA A 439 20.42 -16.40 26.97
CA ALA A 439 19.55 -17.43 26.42
C ALA A 439 19.24 -18.59 27.39
N PHE A 440 20.13 -18.86 28.35
CA PHE A 440 19.96 -19.87 29.40
C PHE A 440 20.11 -19.30 30.83
N SER A 441 20.06 -17.97 31.00
CA SER A 441 20.14 -17.35 32.33
C SER A 441 18.94 -17.74 33.19
N ASP A 442 19.17 -17.87 34.49
CA ASP A 442 18.19 -18.35 35.48
C ASP A 442 17.62 -19.76 35.26
N THR A 443 18.25 -20.56 34.40
CA THR A 443 17.99 -22.01 34.31
C THR A 443 18.63 -22.79 35.46
N SER A 444 18.12 -23.99 35.75
CA SER A 444 18.80 -24.93 36.66
C SER A 444 20.19 -25.34 36.15
N TYR A 445 20.41 -25.37 34.83
CA TYR A 445 21.71 -25.65 34.23
C TYR A 445 22.71 -24.53 34.55
N TYR A 446 22.32 -23.27 34.33
CA TYR A 446 23.15 -22.10 34.58
C TYR A 446 23.47 -21.94 36.07
N ASN A 447 22.48 -22.09 36.96
CA ASN A 447 22.66 -21.90 38.40
C ASN A 447 23.39 -23.07 39.11
N SER A 448 23.58 -24.22 38.45
CA SER A 448 24.22 -25.38 39.05
C SER A 448 25.75 -25.30 39.02
N HIS A 449 26.36 -25.13 40.19
CA HIS A 449 27.81 -24.92 40.35
C HIS A 449 28.68 -26.09 39.81
N ILE A 450 28.11 -27.27 39.58
CA ILE A 450 28.83 -28.41 38.97
C ILE A 450 29.10 -28.22 37.47
N ASN A 451 28.33 -27.35 36.80
CA ASN A 451 28.48 -27.05 35.37
C ASN A 451 29.53 -25.96 35.12
N TRP A 452 29.93 -25.23 36.17
CA TRP A 452 31.00 -24.24 36.12
C TRP A 452 32.35 -24.91 36.33
N THR A 453 33.34 -24.59 35.49
CA THR A 453 34.71 -25.10 35.60
C THR A 453 35.69 -23.95 35.36
N GLN A 454 36.51 -23.66 36.37
CA GLN A 454 37.44 -22.51 36.35
C GLN A 454 36.68 -21.20 36.06
N ASP A 455 35.60 -20.97 36.80
CA ASP A 455 34.76 -19.77 36.73
C ASP A 455 34.13 -19.50 35.35
N ALA A 456 34.13 -20.51 34.48
CA ALA A 456 33.51 -20.51 33.16
C ALA A 456 32.38 -21.54 33.07
N LEU A 457 31.24 -21.15 32.52
CA LEU A 457 30.10 -22.00 32.21
C LEU A 457 30.12 -22.36 30.72
N TYR A 458 30.04 -23.64 30.40
CA TYR A 458 29.99 -24.12 29.02
C TYR A 458 28.69 -24.87 28.72
N ILE A 459 28.29 -24.88 27.45
CA ILE A 459 27.28 -25.78 26.94
C ILE A 459 27.77 -26.38 25.61
N ASN A 460 27.96 -27.70 25.60
CA ASN A 460 28.64 -28.40 24.51
C ASN A 460 29.97 -27.72 24.12
N ASN A 461 30.06 -27.12 22.93
CA ASN A 461 31.26 -26.41 22.44
C ASN A 461 31.13 -24.88 22.51
N VAL A 462 30.27 -24.32 23.36
CA VAL A 462 30.06 -22.87 23.51
C VAL A 462 30.35 -22.43 24.94
N LEU A 463 31.12 -21.35 25.10
CA LEU A 463 31.24 -20.63 26.37
C LEU A 463 29.99 -19.78 26.56
N LEU A 464 29.21 -20.06 27.61
CA LEU A 464 28.01 -19.29 27.96
C LEU A 464 28.34 -18.06 28.81
N ASP A 465 29.22 -18.20 29.79
CA ASP A 465 29.47 -17.15 30.80
C ASP A 465 30.85 -17.37 31.49
N TYR A 466 31.42 -16.29 32.02
CA TYR A 466 32.69 -16.26 32.74
C TYR A 466 32.68 -15.21 33.86
N ASN A 467 32.70 -15.69 35.11
CA ASN A 467 32.68 -14.86 36.31
C ASN A 467 34.02 -14.81 37.05
N GLY A 468 35.10 -15.29 36.42
CA GLY A 468 36.44 -15.36 37.01
C GLY A 468 37.15 -14.00 37.13
N THR A 469 38.04 -13.90 38.12
CA THR A 469 38.80 -12.67 38.44
C THR A 469 40.23 -12.66 37.89
N GLU A 470 40.63 -13.67 37.12
CA GLU A 470 41.99 -13.76 36.58
C GLU A 470 42.22 -12.75 35.44
N GLU A 471 43.39 -12.09 35.43
CA GLU A 471 43.75 -11.10 34.39
C GLU A 471 43.93 -11.73 33.00
N ARG A 472 44.08 -13.06 32.91
CA ARG A 472 44.26 -13.80 31.66
C ARG A 472 43.39 -15.05 31.66
N PHE A 473 42.55 -15.17 30.62
CA PHE A 473 41.74 -16.36 30.37
C PHE A 473 42.11 -16.97 29.00
N VAL A 474 42.08 -18.30 28.92
CA VAL A 474 42.46 -19.07 27.72
C VAL A 474 41.36 -20.08 27.43
N LEU A 475 40.66 -19.91 26.30
CA LEU A 475 39.55 -20.78 25.96
C LEU A 475 40.08 -22.19 25.54
N PRO A 476 39.42 -23.28 25.96
CA PRO A 476 39.78 -24.63 25.53
C PRO A 476 39.69 -24.80 24.00
N SER A 477 40.66 -25.51 23.40
CA SER A 477 40.83 -25.63 21.95
C SER A 477 39.77 -26.44 21.18
N HIS A 478 38.61 -26.70 21.79
CA HIS A 478 37.45 -27.34 21.15
C HIS A 478 36.22 -26.41 21.12
N ILE A 479 36.30 -25.24 21.78
CA ILE A 479 35.22 -24.27 21.79
C ILE A 479 35.05 -23.68 20.38
N LYS A 480 33.80 -23.70 19.91
CA LYS A 480 33.34 -23.19 18.61
C LYS A 480 32.63 -21.85 18.72
N GLY A 481 32.20 -21.43 19.90
CA GLY A 481 31.45 -20.18 20.09
C GLY A 481 31.66 -19.52 21.43
N ILE A 482 31.54 -18.20 21.45
CA ILE A 482 31.38 -17.38 22.65
C ILE A 482 29.97 -16.81 22.59
N ALA A 483 29.14 -17.13 23.58
CA ALA A 483 27.76 -16.69 23.64
C ALA A 483 27.65 -15.17 23.88
N GLY A 484 26.45 -14.64 23.65
CA GLY A 484 26.17 -13.25 24.00
C GLY A 484 26.35 -13.00 25.50
N SER A 485 26.90 -11.82 25.84
CA SER A 485 27.25 -11.40 27.20
C SER A 485 28.27 -12.26 27.98
N ALA A 486 28.95 -13.24 27.37
CA ALA A 486 29.75 -14.24 28.10
C ALA A 486 30.91 -13.72 28.99
N PHE A 487 31.41 -12.50 28.79
CA PHE A 487 32.35 -11.79 29.67
C PHE A 487 31.80 -10.43 30.15
N SER A 488 30.50 -10.16 29.95
CA SER A 488 29.91 -8.83 30.15
C SER A 488 30.11 -8.33 31.58
N GLY A 489 30.64 -7.11 31.72
CA GLY A 489 30.96 -6.48 32.99
C GLY A 489 32.23 -6.99 33.69
N ASN A 490 33.06 -7.83 33.06
CA ASN A 490 34.30 -8.32 33.69
C ASN A 490 35.39 -7.23 33.74
N GLU A 491 35.45 -6.49 34.84
CA GLU A 491 36.46 -5.44 35.06
C GLU A 491 37.88 -5.96 35.34
N SER A 492 38.08 -7.28 35.51
CA SER A 492 39.39 -7.87 35.88
C SER A 492 40.17 -8.39 34.68
N ILE A 493 39.50 -8.87 33.65
CA ILE A 493 40.13 -9.52 32.50
C ILE A 493 40.96 -8.51 31.68
N ILE A 494 42.22 -8.84 31.42
CA ILE A 494 43.15 -8.04 30.61
C ILE A 494 43.43 -8.71 29.26
N THR A 495 43.47 -10.05 29.24
CA THR A 495 43.79 -10.84 28.04
C THR A 495 42.86 -12.04 27.91
N VAL A 496 42.24 -12.19 26.74
CA VAL A 496 41.45 -13.39 26.38
C VAL A 496 42.06 -14.04 25.14
N GLU A 497 42.52 -15.28 25.29
CA GLU A 497 43.07 -16.07 24.18
C GLU A 497 41.97 -17.00 23.64
N ILE A 498 41.50 -16.69 22.42
CA ILE A 498 40.45 -17.40 21.71
C ILE A 498 41.11 -18.36 20.70
N PRO A 499 40.75 -19.67 20.66
CA PRO A 499 41.33 -20.62 19.73
C PRO A 499 40.70 -20.51 18.33
N ASP A 500 41.48 -20.89 17.31
CA ASP A 500 41.10 -20.92 15.89
C ASP A 500 39.86 -21.79 15.55
N THR A 501 39.31 -22.52 16.53
CA THR A 501 38.08 -23.29 16.38
C THR A 501 36.81 -22.45 16.52
N VAL A 502 36.89 -21.21 17.03
CA VAL A 502 35.72 -20.34 17.25
C VAL A 502 35.22 -19.74 15.94
N GLN A 503 33.91 -19.81 15.73
CA GLN A 503 33.19 -19.42 14.51
C GLN A 503 32.15 -18.30 14.75
N ALA A 504 31.81 -18.00 16.02
CA ALA A 504 31.01 -16.83 16.39
C ALA A 504 31.41 -16.25 17.75
N VAL A 505 31.20 -14.94 17.86
CA VAL A 505 31.25 -14.17 19.11
C VAL A 505 29.97 -13.35 19.19
N GLY A 506 29.14 -13.63 20.20
CA GLY A 506 27.81 -13.08 20.36
C GLY A 506 27.76 -11.58 20.70
N GLU A 507 26.55 -11.05 20.70
CA GLU A 507 26.22 -9.70 21.14
C GLU A 507 26.65 -9.47 22.60
N TRP A 508 27.13 -8.27 22.93
CA TRP A 508 27.60 -7.89 24.28
C TRP A 508 28.73 -8.75 24.87
N ALA A 509 29.34 -9.68 24.12
CA ALA A 509 30.21 -10.73 24.66
C ALA A 509 31.35 -10.22 25.56
N PHE A 510 31.94 -9.06 25.29
CA PHE A 510 32.95 -8.39 26.13
C PHE A 510 32.50 -6.99 26.60
N SER A 511 31.21 -6.68 26.54
CA SER A 511 30.67 -5.38 26.94
C SER A 511 31.10 -5.03 28.38
N GLY A 512 31.52 -3.80 28.64
CA GLY A 512 31.95 -3.37 29.97
C GLY A 512 33.23 -4.06 30.49
N CYS A 513 33.98 -4.80 29.67
CA CYS A 513 35.30 -5.31 30.04
C CYS A 513 36.34 -4.17 30.05
N THR A 514 36.25 -3.26 31.03
CA THR A 514 37.01 -2.01 31.09
C THR A 514 38.52 -2.20 31.10
N SER A 515 39.02 -3.30 31.66
CA SER A 515 40.45 -3.65 31.73
C SER A 515 41.01 -4.41 30.51
N LEU A 516 40.15 -4.88 29.59
CA LEU A 516 40.53 -5.75 28.48
C LEU A 516 41.44 -5.00 27.49
N LYS A 517 42.64 -5.55 27.24
CA LYS A 517 43.66 -4.95 26.36
C LYS A 517 44.00 -5.81 25.16
N ASN A 518 43.99 -7.14 25.35
CA ASN A 518 44.41 -8.10 24.34
C ASN A 518 43.30 -9.12 24.11
N VAL A 519 42.63 -9.03 22.97
CA VAL A 519 41.66 -10.03 22.50
C VAL A 519 41.81 -10.11 20.99
N ASN A 520 42.09 -11.30 20.49
CA ASN A 520 42.26 -11.56 19.07
C ASN A 520 41.10 -12.44 18.62
N ILE A 521 40.30 -11.96 17.68
CA ILE A 521 39.26 -12.77 17.06
C ILE A 521 39.91 -13.65 15.99
N PRO A 522 39.70 -14.99 16.00
CA PRO A 522 40.34 -15.89 15.06
C PRO A 522 39.73 -15.81 13.66
N GLU A 523 40.53 -16.21 12.66
CA GLU A 523 40.04 -16.46 11.30
C GLU A 523 39.00 -17.58 11.29
N GLY A 524 37.87 -17.33 10.66
CA GLY A 524 36.69 -18.20 10.65
C GLY A 524 35.48 -17.59 11.37
N VAL A 525 35.67 -16.56 12.19
CA VAL A 525 34.56 -15.76 12.72
C VAL A 525 34.06 -14.81 11.63
N GLU A 526 32.79 -14.95 11.22
CA GLU A 526 32.20 -14.14 10.15
C GLU A 526 31.41 -12.92 10.65
N ARG A 527 31.05 -12.89 11.94
CA ARG A 527 30.22 -11.85 12.57
C ARG A 527 30.80 -11.41 13.91
N ILE A 528 30.86 -10.09 14.12
CA ILE A 528 31.00 -9.46 15.44
C ILE A 528 29.62 -8.97 15.86
N GLY A 529 29.09 -9.53 16.95
CA GLY A 529 27.74 -9.23 17.45
C GLY A 529 27.55 -7.79 17.96
N ALA A 530 26.29 -7.37 18.09
CA ALA A 530 25.94 -6.03 18.54
C ALA A 530 26.57 -5.73 19.92
N TYR A 531 27.10 -4.53 20.12
CA TYR A 531 27.75 -4.11 21.38
C TYR A 531 28.89 -5.03 21.91
N CYS A 532 29.45 -5.92 21.09
CA CYS A 532 30.43 -6.94 21.53
C CYS A 532 31.59 -6.39 22.38
N PHE A 533 32.16 -5.24 22.04
CA PHE A 533 33.22 -4.53 22.77
C PHE A 533 32.79 -3.15 23.27
N TYR A 534 31.49 -3.00 23.57
CA TYR A 534 30.96 -1.77 24.17
C TYR A 534 31.68 -1.47 25.49
N GLU A 535 32.09 -0.22 25.71
CA GLU A 535 32.79 0.21 26.94
C GLU A 535 34.08 -0.57 27.31
N CYS A 536 34.71 -1.30 26.39
CA CYS A 536 36.07 -1.83 26.57
C CYS A 536 37.12 -0.70 26.57
N GLU A 537 37.24 0.06 27.65
CA GLU A 537 38.02 1.30 27.70
C GLU A 537 39.53 1.10 27.49
N ALA A 538 40.11 0.02 28.01
CA ALA A 538 41.53 -0.28 27.84
C ALA A 538 41.89 -0.88 26.46
N LEU A 539 40.89 -1.33 25.69
CA LEU A 539 41.08 -1.92 24.37
C LEU A 539 41.33 -0.79 23.37
N THR A 540 42.61 -0.47 23.16
CA THR A 540 43.11 0.65 22.35
C THR A 540 43.65 0.23 20.98
N LYS A 541 43.80 -1.08 20.77
CA LYS A 541 44.17 -1.70 19.49
C LYS A 541 43.37 -2.98 19.31
N PHE A 542 42.98 -3.27 18.08
CA PHE A 542 42.28 -4.49 17.70
C PHE A 542 42.57 -4.78 16.22
N GLU A 543 42.91 -6.03 15.93
CA GLU A 543 43.16 -6.51 14.56
C GLU A 543 41.94 -7.35 14.16
N MET A 544 41.14 -6.81 13.23
CA MET A 544 39.94 -7.49 12.71
C MET A 544 40.38 -8.54 11.66
N PRO A 545 40.06 -9.84 11.84
CA PRO A 545 40.44 -10.88 10.88
C PRO A 545 39.75 -10.68 9.53
N ASP A 546 40.28 -11.33 8.47
CA ASP A 546 39.75 -11.21 7.11
C ASP A 546 38.44 -11.96 6.89
N SER A 547 38.14 -12.96 7.73
CA SER A 547 36.88 -13.70 7.70
C SER A 547 35.63 -12.89 8.08
N VAL A 548 35.77 -11.76 8.78
CA VAL A 548 34.61 -10.98 9.23
C VAL A 548 33.92 -10.32 8.03
N LYS A 549 32.59 -10.52 7.95
CA LYS A 549 31.70 -9.96 6.92
C LYS A 549 30.72 -8.97 7.52
N ILE A 550 30.27 -9.24 8.76
CA ILE A 550 29.23 -8.50 9.46
C ILE A 550 29.80 -7.92 10.76
N VAL A 551 29.61 -6.62 10.95
CA VAL A 551 29.79 -5.93 12.24
C VAL A 551 28.47 -5.27 12.59
N GLU A 552 27.89 -5.69 13.71
CA GLU A 552 26.56 -5.25 14.13
C GLU A 552 26.59 -3.95 14.94
N SER A 553 25.39 -3.50 15.30
CA SER A 553 25.10 -2.25 16.00
C SER A 553 26.05 -1.99 17.16
N TYR A 554 26.74 -0.86 17.11
CA TYR A 554 27.53 -0.32 18.23
C TYR A 554 28.63 -1.24 18.79
N ALA A 555 29.10 -2.23 18.02
CA ALA A 555 30.06 -3.24 18.46
C ALA A 555 31.33 -2.71 19.15
N PHE A 556 31.76 -1.48 18.86
CA PHE A 556 32.93 -0.85 19.49
C PHE A 556 32.62 0.51 20.16
N LEU A 557 31.35 0.89 20.32
CA LEU A 557 30.98 2.19 20.89
C LEU A 557 31.55 2.33 22.32
N SER A 558 32.08 3.50 22.66
CA SER A 558 32.73 3.78 23.95
C SER A 558 33.97 2.93 24.29
N SER A 559 34.47 2.06 23.40
CA SER A 559 35.77 1.38 23.57
C SER A 559 36.95 2.36 23.51
N GLY A 560 38.13 1.91 23.96
CA GLY A 560 39.38 2.66 23.82
C GLY A 560 39.71 3.01 22.37
N ILE A 561 39.49 2.07 21.44
CA ILE A 561 39.69 2.28 19.99
C ILE A 561 38.77 3.36 19.44
N TYR A 562 37.50 3.35 19.83
CA TYR A 562 36.52 4.36 19.43
C TYR A 562 36.85 5.75 20.01
N LYS A 563 37.28 5.79 21.27
CA LYS A 563 37.66 7.04 21.97
C LYS A 563 38.95 7.65 21.44
N ASP A 564 39.93 6.84 21.05
CA ASP A 564 41.21 7.32 20.50
C ASP A 564 41.05 7.75 19.03
N LYS A 565 40.99 9.07 18.82
CA LYS A 565 40.87 9.69 17.50
C LYS A 565 42.08 9.50 16.59
N THR A 566 43.20 8.91 17.06
CA THR A 566 44.30 8.50 16.18
C THR A 566 43.99 7.23 15.37
N ASN A 567 42.98 6.46 15.77
CA ASN A 567 42.46 5.31 15.01
C ASN A 567 41.47 5.71 13.90
N TRP A 568 41.15 7.00 13.76
CA TRP A 568 40.15 7.51 12.82
C TRP A 568 40.83 8.09 11.57
N GLU A 569 40.31 7.73 10.40
CA GLU A 569 40.78 8.14 9.09
C GLU A 569 39.66 8.91 8.39
N ASP A 570 39.95 10.15 7.97
CA ASP A 570 39.00 11.07 7.33
C ASP A 570 37.64 11.16 8.05
N GLY A 571 37.68 11.18 9.40
CA GLY A 571 36.49 11.32 10.24
C GLY A 571 35.65 10.05 10.40
N ALA A 572 36.16 8.87 10.03
CA ALA A 572 35.53 7.60 10.33
C ALA A 572 36.51 6.58 10.93
N LEU A 573 35.98 5.66 11.73
CA LEU A 573 36.70 4.53 12.31
C LEU A 573 36.57 3.34 11.35
N TYR A 574 37.67 2.96 10.70
CA TYR A 574 37.76 1.79 9.82
C TYR A 574 38.52 0.65 10.51
N MET A 575 38.03 -0.59 10.39
CA MET A 575 38.76 -1.80 10.80
C MET A 575 38.67 -2.84 9.68
N ASN A 576 39.81 -3.24 9.11
CA ASN A 576 39.93 -4.19 7.99
C ASN A 576 38.88 -4.00 6.85
N GLY A 577 38.63 -2.75 6.46
CA GLY A 577 37.65 -2.40 5.42
C GLY A 577 36.20 -2.30 5.88
N HIS A 578 35.87 -2.52 7.16
CA HIS A 578 34.55 -2.25 7.71
C HIS A 578 34.52 -0.82 8.27
N ILE A 579 33.53 -0.01 7.89
CA ILE A 579 33.29 1.29 8.54
C ILE A 579 32.44 1.08 9.79
N ILE A 580 33.04 1.35 10.95
CA ILE A 580 32.50 1.01 12.28
C ILE A 580 31.71 2.19 12.87
N ALA A 581 32.20 3.41 12.68
CA ALA A 581 31.57 4.63 13.16
C ALA A 581 32.04 5.86 12.36
N VAL A 582 31.20 6.88 12.29
CA VAL A 582 31.44 8.14 11.56
C VAL A 582 31.26 9.33 12.51
N ASP A 583 32.09 10.37 12.33
CA ASP A 583 32.08 11.50 13.24
C ASP A 583 30.87 12.40 12.98
N LYS A 584 30.04 12.60 14.01
CA LYS A 584 28.82 13.42 13.97
C LYS A 584 29.10 14.91 13.70
N GLY A 585 30.37 15.32 13.75
CA GLY A 585 30.84 16.64 13.35
C GLY A 585 30.94 16.87 11.83
N LEU A 586 31.00 15.81 11.01
CA LEU A 586 31.15 15.91 9.56
C LEU A 586 29.91 16.55 8.90
N THR A 587 30.11 17.29 7.82
CA THR A 587 29.06 18.07 7.15
C THR A 587 29.07 17.86 5.63
N GLY A 588 27.90 18.05 4.99
CA GLY A 588 27.79 18.00 3.53
C GLY A 588 27.88 16.59 2.96
N THR A 589 28.82 16.35 2.04
CA THR A 589 28.99 15.04 1.37
C THR A 589 30.10 14.23 2.03
N TYR A 590 29.79 13.02 2.49
CA TYR A 590 30.80 12.04 2.88
C TYR A 590 31.00 10.98 1.78
N VAL A 591 32.26 10.70 1.44
CA VAL A 591 32.63 9.66 0.47
C VAL A 591 33.36 8.56 1.24
N VAL A 592 32.78 7.38 1.28
CA VAL A 592 33.40 6.19 1.87
C VAL A 592 34.52 5.72 0.94
N LYS A 593 35.69 5.39 1.51
CA LYS A 593 36.89 5.08 0.73
C LYS A 593 36.79 3.73 0.00
N ASP A 594 37.35 3.66 -1.21
CA ASP A 594 37.46 2.42 -1.98
C ASP A 594 38.16 1.31 -1.17
N GLY A 595 37.70 0.07 -1.35
CA GLY A 595 38.15 -1.08 -0.56
C GLY A 595 37.39 -1.27 0.76
N THR A 596 36.44 -0.41 1.09
CA THR A 596 35.50 -0.65 2.19
C THR A 596 34.58 -1.83 1.85
N LYS A 597 34.60 -2.89 2.67
CA LYS A 597 33.84 -4.15 2.57
C LYS A 597 32.40 -4.02 3.09
N SER A 598 32.16 -3.30 4.18
CA SER A 598 30.80 -3.14 4.76
C SER A 598 30.60 -1.86 5.54
N VAL A 599 29.32 -1.50 5.73
CA VAL A 599 28.84 -0.46 6.66
C VAL A 599 28.21 -1.12 7.88
N ALA A 600 28.85 -0.97 9.05
CA ALA A 600 28.40 -1.58 10.29
C ALA A 600 27.04 -1.02 10.76
N GLY A 601 26.37 -1.78 11.64
CA GLY A 601 25.11 -1.34 12.24
C GLY A 601 25.31 -0.02 12.98
N HIS A 602 24.43 0.95 12.75
CA HIS A 602 24.53 2.30 13.33
C HIS A 602 25.82 3.10 13.01
N ALA A 603 26.59 2.74 11.97
CA ALA A 603 27.88 3.40 11.68
C ALA A 603 27.77 4.93 11.46
N PHE A 604 26.69 5.43 10.87
CA PHE A 604 26.41 6.87 10.68
C PHE A 604 25.35 7.41 11.65
N ALA A 605 24.98 6.66 12.71
CA ALA A 605 23.86 7.02 13.57
C ALA A 605 24.03 8.38 14.26
N GLY A 606 23.13 9.32 13.96
CA GLY A 606 23.21 10.69 14.47
C GLY A 606 24.17 11.61 13.70
N CYS A 607 24.55 11.27 12.46
CA CYS A 607 25.30 12.17 11.57
C CYS A 607 24.42 13.28 10.97
N GLU A 608 23.71 14.01 11.82
CA GLU A 608 22.67 15.01 11.51
C GLU A 608 23.08 16.12 10.52
N LYS A 609 24.38 16.34 10.28
CA LYS A 609 24.89 17.40 9.42
C LYS A 609 25.35 16.92 8.04
N LEU A 610 25.36 15.61 7.80
CA LEU A 610 25.57 15.05 6.47
C LEU A 610 24.31 15.24 5.63
N SER A 611 24.51 15.55 4.36
CA SER A 611 23.45 15.72 3.36
C SER A 611 23.54 14.70 2.23
N HIS A 612 24.74 14.15 1.96
CA HIS A 612 24.96 13.11 0.97
C HIS A 612 25.98 12.10 1.47
N ILE A 613 25.74 10.81 1.24
CA ILE A 613 26.72 9.74 1.51
C ILE A 613 26.96 8.98 0.19
N ILE A 614 28.21 8.66 -0.10
CA ILE A 614 28.61 7.88 -1.28
C ILE A 614 29.35 6.63 -0.84
N LEU A 615 28.77 5.46 -1.11
CA LEU A 615 29.37 4.15 -0.87
C LEU A 615 30.05 3.62 -2.15
N PRO A 616 31.29 3.10 -2.09
CA PRO A 616 31.99 2.56 -3.26
C PRO A 616 31.51 1.15 -3.61
N GLU A 617 31.78 0.72 -4.84
CA GLU A 617 31.43 -0.61 -5.38
C GLU A 617 32.05 -1.80 -4.62
N SER A 618 33.01 -1.56 -3.72
CA SER A 618 33.57 -2.59 -2.84
C SER A 618 32.68 -2.94 -1.65
N VAL A 619 31.69 -2.09 -1.30
CA VAL A 619 30.78 -2.35 -0.19
C VAL A 619 29.83 -3.48 -0.58
N LYS A 620 29.81 -4.55 0.22
CA LYS A 620 28.96 -5.72 0.02
C LYS A 620 27.88 -5.89 1.10
N ASN A 621 28.09 -5.36 2.31
CA ASN A 621 27.12 -5.49 3.40
C ASN A 621 26.75 -4.13 4.00
N ILE A 622 25.46 -3.86 4.18
CA ILE A 622 24.94 -2.66 4.88
C ILE A 622 23.98 -3.12 5.97
N LEU A 623 24.35 -2.84 7.22
CA LEU A 623 23.69 -3.41 8.40
C LEU A 623 22.61 -2.50 9.01
N TYR A 624 21.87 -3.08 9.97
CA TYR A 624 20.72 -2.46 10.63
C TYR A 624 20.99 -1.04 11.13
N GLN A 625 20.07 -0.12 10.80
CA GLN A 625 20.06 1.29 11.18
C GLN A 625 21.37 2.04 10.91
N ALA A 626 22.13 1.61 9.88
CA ALA A 626 23.39 2.23 9.47
C ALA A 626 23.31 3.76 9.33
N PHE A 627 22.17 4.31 8.90
CA PHE A 627 21.93 5.75 8.67
C PHE A 627 20.76 6.32 9.50
N VAL A 628 20.50 5.79 10.69
CA VAL A 628 19.43 6.30 11.58
C VAL A 628 19.74 7.69 12.15
N PHE A 629 18.71 8.50 12.42
CA PHE A 629 18.82 9.86 12.99
C PHE A 629 19.75 10.78 12.20
N CYS A 630 19.65 10.75 10.86
CA CYS A 630 20.49 11.53 9.96
C CYS A 630 19.68 12.68 9.35
N GLY A 631 19.01 13.50 10.17
CA GLY A 631 17.91 14.39 9.75
C GLY A 631 18.18 15.49 8.70
N ASN A 632 19.39 15.62 8.14
CA ASN A 632 19.64 16.43 6.92
C ASN A 632 20.06 15.60 5.69
N LEU A 633 20.10 14.27 5.80
CA LEU A 633 20.55 13.35 4.77
C LEU A 633 19.54 13.29 3.63
N LYS A 634 19.93 13.82 2.48
CA LYS A 634 19.06 13.93 1.29
C LYS A 634 19.25 12.77 0.33
N THR A 635 20.47 12.24 0.23
CA THR A 635 20.75 11.11 -0.68
C THR A 635 21.80 10.16 -0.13
N VAL A 636 21.66 8.87 -0.43
CA VAL A 636 22.72 7.88 -0.24
C VAL A 636 22.95 7.16 -1.56
N TYR A 637 24.16 7.26 -2.12
CA TYR A 637 24.58 6.38 -3.21
C TYR A 637 24.93 5.02 -2.64
N ILE A 638 24.29 3.97 -3.17
CA ILE A 638 24.51 2.58 -2.80
C ILE A 638 24.90 1.80 -4.07
N PRO A 639 25.99 1.01 -4.05
CA PRO A 639 26.42 0.21 -5.19
C PRO A 639 25.41 -0.89 -5.54
N GLY A 640 25.47 -1.39 -6.77
CA GLY A 640 24.43 -2.30 -7.29
C GLY A 640 24.54 -3.75 -6.82
N GLU A 641 25.73 -4.15 -6.39
CA GLU A 641 26.05 -5.53 -6.00
C GLU A 641 26.34 -5.61 -4.49
N LEU A 642 25.29 -5.82 -3.69
CA LEU A 642 25.41 -6.16 -2.27
C LEU A 642 25.20 -7.67 -2.07
N ASP A 643 25.90 -8.24 -1.10
CA ASP A 643 25.65 -9.58 -0.56
C ASP A 643 24.51 -9.53 0.47
N PHE A 644 24.41 -8.44 1.24
CA PHE A 644 23.35 -8.21 2.23
C PHE A 644 23.03 -6.71 2.44
N MET A 645 21.73 -6.41 2.59
CA MET A 645 21.25 -5.12 3.08
C MET A 645 20.09 -5.37 4.04
N ALA A 646 20.16 -4.81 5.24
CA ALA A 646 19.05 -4.86 6.20
C ALA A 646 17.84 -4.04 5.70
N LYS A 647 16.63 -4.40 6.15
CA LYS A 647 15.39 -3.65 5.84
C LYS A 647 15.37 -2.29 6.53
N ASN A 648 15.57 -2.25 7.85
CA ASN A 648 15.58 -0.98 8.60
C ASN A 648 16.95 -0.28 8.56
N VAL A 649 17.46 0.06 7.37
CA VAL A 649 18.79 0.71 7.19
C VAL A 649 18.74 2.23 7.43
N PHE A 650 17.61 2.87 7.12
CA PHE A 650 17.38 4.31 7.32
C PHE A 650 16.41 4.54 8.48
N GLY A 651 16.52 5.73 9.12
CA GLY A 651 15.52 6.22 10.09
C GLY A 651 14.75 7.46 9.63
N ASP A 652 15.16 7.99 8.48
CA ASP A 652 14.56 9.10 7.73
C ASP A 652 14.39 8.61 6.27
N ASP A 653 13.80 9.39 5.36
CA ASP A 653 13.58 8.99 3.95
C ASP A 653 14.56 9.66 2.94
N PRO A 654 15.88 9.33 2.94
CA PRO A 654 16.81 9.87 1.93
C PRO A 654 16.56 9.24 0.56
N THR A 655 16.82 9.99 -0.51
CA THR A 655 16.77 9.44 -1.87
C THR A 655 17.96 8.50 -2.13
N VAL A 656 17.68 7.20 -2.29
CA VAL A 656 18.67 6.17 -2.62
C VAL A 656 19.10 6.32 -4.08
N ILE A 657 20.38 6.59 -4.34
CA ILE A 657 20.95 6.58 -5.68
C ILE A 657 21.52 5.18 -5.93
N CYS A 658 20.95 4.42 -6.87
CA CYS A 658 21.36 3.04 -7.14
C CYS A 658 21.28 2.73 -8.65
N TYR A 659 21.92 1.64 -9.07
CA TYR A 659 21.83 1.21 -10.46
C TYR A 659 20.44 0.68 -10.80
N ALA A 660 19.94 1.01 -11.99
CA ALA A 660 18.72 0.43 -12.54
C ALA A 660 18.79 -1.11 -12.51
N ASN A 661 17.68 -1.74 -12.12
CA ASN A 661 17.52 -3.21 -12.02
C ASN A 661 18.44 -3.93 -11.01
N SER A 662 19.19 -3.20 -10.17
CA SER A 662 20.00 -3.77 -9.08
C SER A 662 19.16 -4.39 -7.96
N TYR A 663 19.81 -5.15 -7.07
CA TYR A 663 19.19 -5.63 -5.83
C TYR A 663 18.61 -4.47 -4.99
N VAL A 664 19.36 -3.37 -4.88
CA VAL A 664 18.97 -2.17 -4.14
C VAL A 664 17.73 -1.49 -4.76
N HIS A 665 17.62 -1.47 -6.09
CA HIS A 665 16.43 -0.94 -6.77
C HIS A 665 15.17 -1.75 -6.43
N LYS A 666 15.28 -3.09 -6.31
CA LYS A 666 14.16 -3.95 -5.90
C LYS A 666 13.79 -3.71 -4.44
N LEU A 667 14.78 -3.69 -3.55
CA LEU A 667 14.54 -3.44 -2.12
C LEU A 667 13.92 -2.06 -1.87
N ALA A 668 14.33 -1.03 -2.61
CA ALA A 668 13.72 0.30 -2.55
C ALA A 668 12.25 0.32 -3.02
N LEU A 669 11.85 -0.56 -3.94
CA LEU A 669 10.45 -0.73 -4.35
C LEU A 669 9.64 -1.52 -3.29
N GLU A 670 10.22 -2.55 -2.68
CA GLU A 670 9.59 -3.37 -1.64
C GLU A 670 9.37 -2.58 -0.33
N GLU A 671 10.36 -1.81 0.10
CA GLU A 671 10.33 -1.02 1.35
C GLU A 671 9.81 0.42 1.13
N GLY A 672 9.46 0.80 -0.11
CA GLY A 672 8.84 2.09 -0.44
C GLY A 672 9.77 3.31 -0.41
N TRP A 673 11.09 3.14 -0.44
CA TRP A 673 12.06 4.23 -0.32
C TRP A 673 12.07 5.15 -1.56
N PRO A 674 12.29 6.47 -1.41
CA PRO A 674 12.57 7.35 -2.54
C PRO A 674 13.89 6.95 -3.21
N PHE A 675 13.95 6.87 -4.55
CA PHE A 675 15.19 6.51 -5.26
C PHE A 675 15.43 7.28 -6.56
N LYS A 676 16.68 7.25 -7.04
CA LYS A 676 17.13 7.77 -8.33
C LYS A 676 18.05 6.77 -9.02
N LEU A 677 17.78 6.47 -10.28
CA LEU A 677 18.54 5.48 -11.05
C LEU A 677 19.76 6.06 -11.76
N ILE A 678 20.82 5.25 -11.83
CA ILE A 678 22.06 5.48 -12.59
C ILE A 678 22.44 4.24 -13.41
N CYS A 679 23.43 4.37 -14.30
CA CYS A 679 23.97 3.27 -15.10
C CYS A 679 25.50 3.29 -15.07
N LYS A 680 26.12 2.10 -15.06
CA LYS A 680 27.59 1.94 -15.05
C LYS A 680 28.20 2.23 -16.41
N GLU A 681 27.50 1.78 -17.45
CA GLU A 681 27.71 2.18 -18.84
C GLU A 681 26.35 2.56 -19.44
N HIS A 682 26.32 3.63 -20.22
CA HIS A 682 25.12 3.99 -20.99
C HIS A 682 25.14 3.26 -22.31
N ILE A 683 24.11 2.47 -22.55
CA ILE A 683 23.87 1.82 -23.83
C ILE A 683 22.85 2.68 -24.57
N PHE A 684 23.23 3.13 -25.77
CA PHE A 684 22.42 3.97 -26.63
C PHE A 684 22.27 3.27 -27.99
N THR A 685 21.23 2.45 -28.15
CA THR A 685 20.98 1.76 -29.43
C THR A 685 19.97 2.49 -30.32
N ASN A 686 19.12 3.33 -29.74
CA ASN A 686 17.93 3.89 -30.41
C ASN A 686 18.00 5.42 -30.58
N TYR A 687 18.80 5.90 -31.55
CA TYR A 687 18.91 7.32 -31.88
C TYR A 687 17.74 7.80 -32.77
N VAL A 688 17.07 8.87 -32.35
CA VAL A 688 15.89 9.49 -32.98
C VAL A 688 16.25 10.89 -33.49
N ASP A 689 15.75 11.30 -34.65
CA ASP A 689 16.10 12.59 -35.28
C ASP A 689 15.53 13.78 -34.48
N ASP A 690 16.39 14.71 -34.07
CA ASP A 690 15.98 15.92 -33.33
C ASP A 690 15.71 17.10 -34.28
N ASN A 691 16.64 17.32 -35.20
CA ASN A 691 16.63 18.44 -36.15
C ASN A 691 17.09 17.96 -37.52
N ASN A 692 16.31 18.33 -38.54
CA ASN A 692 16.63 17.99 -39.92
C ASN A 692 17.77 18.84 -40.47
N THR A 693 18.60 18.23 -41.30
CA THR A 693 19.57 18.92 -42.17
C THR A 693 18.87 20.02 -42.96
N THR A 694 19.51 21.17 -43.10
CA THR A 694 19.00 22.33 -43.85
C THR A 694 19.87 22.60 -45.08
N CYS A 695 19.54 23.63 -45.86
CA CYS A 695 20.38 24.03 -46.99
C CYS A 695 21.78 24.54 -46.59
N THR A 696 22.02 24.87 -45.32
CA THR A 696 23.30 25.44 -44.83
C THR A 696 23.88 24.84 -43.55
N GLN A 697 23.18 23.93 -42.85
CA GLN A 697 23.64 23.25 -41.63
C GLN A 697 23.20 21.78 -41.60
N ASN A 698 23.96 20.91 -40.93
CA ASN A 698 23.64 19.48 -40.78
C ASN A 698 22.62 19.23 -39.65
N GLY A 699 21.88 18.12 -39.74
CA GLY A 699 20.93 17.69 -38.71
C GLY A 699 21.56 16.87 -37.57
N THR A 700 20.78 16.57 -36.54
CA THR A 700 21.21 15.81 -35.34
C THR A 700 20.20 14.72 -34.94
N LYS A 701 20.65 13.71 -34.20
CA LYS A 701 19.83 12.65 -33.60
C LYS A 701 20.18 12.42 -32.12
N THR A 702 19.20 12.14 -31.26
CA THR A 702 19.39 11.80 -29.84
C THR A 702 18.83 10.42 -29.48
N ALA A 703 19.60 9.64 -28.73
CA ALA A 703 19.15 8.40 -28.06
C ALA A 703 18.99 8.61 -26.56
N TYR A 704 18.15 7.79 -25.91
CA TYR A 704 18.09 7.68 -24.45
C TYR A 704 18.67 6.35 -23.98
N CYS A 705 19.19 6.31 -22.75
CA CYS A 705 19.92 5.17 -22.21
C CYS A 705 19.00 3.97 -21.99
N ASP A 706 19.22 2.89 -22.74
CA ASP A 706 18.41 1.67 -22.75
C ASP A 706 18.35 0.99 -21.35
N ASN A 707 19.37 1.21 -20.51
CA ASN A 707 19.42 0.76 -19.12
C ASN A 707 18.52 1.57 -18.14
N GLY A 708 17.76 2.56 -18.60
CA GLY A 708 16.65 3.17 -17.83
C GLY A 708 16.99 4.33 -16.89
N CYS A 709 18.24 4.84 -16.84
CA CYS A 709 18.58 6.00 -15.99
C CYS A 709 18.20 7.37 -16.58
N GLY A 710 17.59 7.43 -17.77
CA GLY A 710 17.18 8.68 -18.42
C GLY A 710 18.30 9.58 -18.96
N ALA A 711 19.55 9.11 -19.00
CA ALA A 711 20.61 9.81 -19.74
C ALA A 711 20.34 9.77 -21.25
N SER A 712 20.92 10.70 -22.01
CA SER A 712 20.80 10.77 -23.46
C SER A 712 22.12 11.14 -24.14
N ASP A 713 22.29 10.75 -25.40
CA ASP A 713 23.44 11.09 -26.24
C ASP A 713 22.98 11.59 -27.62
N THR A 714 23.67 12.60 -28.18
CA THR A 714 23.28 13.31 -29.40
C THR A 714 24.41 13.33 -30.41
N ILE A 715 24.15 12.88 -31.64
CA ILE A 715 25.12 12.81 -32.75
C ILE A 715 24.71 13.69 -33.94
N GLU A 716 25.67 14.27 -34.64
CA GLU A 716 25.43 14.92 -35.94
C GLU A 716 25.24 13.87 -37.06
N ILE A 717 24.34 14.14 -37.99
CA ILE A 717 24.09 13.29 -39.15
C ILE A 717 25.18 13.56 -40.20
N GLU A 718 25.91 12.51 -40.62
CA GLU A 718 26.91 12.59 -41.71
C GLU A 718 26.27 12.81 -43.10
N ASN A 719 25.69 13.98 -43.32
CA ASN A 719 25.32 14.51 -44.63
C ASN A 719 25.48 16.03 -44.62
N THR A 720 26.46 16.55 -45.35
CA THR A 720 26.68 18.00 -45.44
C THR A 720 25.50 18.68 -46.12
N ALA A 721 25.01 19.76 -45.50
CA ALA A 721 23.92 20.65 -45.91
C ALA A 721 23.58 20.71 -47.42
N PHE A 722 22.28 20.66 -47.75
CA PHE A 722 21.75 20.29 -49.08
C PHE A 722 22.06 21.24 -50.26
N GLY A 723 22.41 22.51 -50.04
CA GLY A 723 22.50 23.50 -51.12
C GLY A 723 21.13 23.89 -51.72
N HIS A 724 21.13 24.50 -52.92
CA HIS A 724 19.94 25.07 -53.56
C HIS A 724 19.69 24.52 -54.98
N SER A 725 18.42 24.33 -55.34
CA SER A 725 17.91 23.89 -56.64
C SER A 725 16.70 24.75 -57.02
N PHE A 726 16.45 24.96 -58.32
CA PHE A 726 15.29 25.71 -58.84
C PHE A 726 14.73 25.00 -60.07
N THR A 727 13.50 24.51 -59.99
CA THR A 727 12.84 23.77 -61.10
C THR A 727 11.40 24.21 -61.36
N ASN A 728 10.66 24.66 -60.34
CA ASN A 728 9.25 25.03 -60.46
C ASN A 728 9.03 26.52 -60.80
N TYR A 729 9.29 26.94 -62.05
CA TYR A 729 9.04 28.32 -62.49
C TYR A 729 7.54 28.59 -62.74
N VAL A 730 6.93 29.39 -61.87
CA VAL A 730 5.50 29.77 -61.85
C VAL A 730 5.23 30.98 -62.74
N THR A 731 4.32 30.85 -63.69
CA THR A 731 3.92 31.93 -64.60
C THR A 731 3.40 33.19 -63.87
N ILE A 732 4.14 34.29 -63.97
CA ILE A 732 3.81 35.62 -63.42
C ILE A 732 2.95 36.45 -64.38
N SER A 733 3.02 36.19 -65.69
CA SER A 733 2.11 36.78 -66.69
C SER A 733 1.75 35.77 -67.76
N GLU A 734 0.48 35.62 -68.09
CA GLU A 734 0.00 34.57 -68.98
C GLU A 734 0.03 34.93 -70.47
N LEU A 735 0.02 33.87 -71.29
CA LEU A 735 0.16 33.91 -72.74
C LEU A 735 -1.17 34.27 -73.41
N GLY A 736 -1.30 35.51 -73.88
CA GLY A 736 -2.53 36.04 -74.47
C GLY A 736 -2.65 35.81 -75.97
N CYS A 737 -3.78 36.21 -76.54
CA CYS A 737 -4.00 36.16 -77.99
C CYS A 737 -3.19 37.23 -78.78
N THR A 738 -2.53 38.17 -78.08
CA THR A 738 -1.54 39.12 -78.63
C THR A 738 -0.46 39.56 -77.59
N VAL A 739 -0.23 38.81 -76.49
CA VAL A 739 0.73 39.20 -75.42
C VAL A 739 1.55 38.02 -74.87
N ASN A 740 2.83 38.26 -74.59
CA ASN A 740 3.85 37.29 -74.13
C ASN A 740 3.85 37.07 -72.60
N GLY A 741 4.32 35.91 -72.11
CA GLY A 741 4.25 35.50 -70.69
C GLY A 741 5.60 35.27 -69.98
N VAL A 742 5.68 35.48 -68.66
CA VAL A 742 6.89 35.40 -67.79
C VAL A 742 6.67 34.36 -66.66
N LYS A 743 7.71 33.71 -66.10
CA LYS A 743 7.64 32.70 -65.01
C LYS A 743 8.75 32.85 -63.93
N GLU A 744 8.50 32.58 -62.64
CA GLU A 744 9.44 32.67 -61.50
C GLU A 744 9.43 31.40 -60.61
N ALA A 745 10.60 30.83 -60.29
CA ALA A 745 10.77 29.73 -59.34
C ALA A 745 11.21 30.20 -57.95
N VAL A 746 10.93 29.37 -56.95
CA VAL A 746 11.49 29.44 -55.59
C VAL A 746 12.32 28.18 -55.35
N CYS A 747 13.35 28.25 -54.52
CA CYS A 747 14.26 27.14 -54.24
C CYS A 747 13.47 25.88 -53.83
N ASP A 748 13.64 24.80 -54.58
CA ASP A 748 12.84 23.57 -54.46
C ASP A 748 13.02 22.92 -53.08
N ASN A 749 14.19 23.12 -52.45
CA ASN A 749 14.51 22.69 -51.09
C ASN A 749 13.86 23.58 -49.99
N GLY A 750 12.91 24.46 -50.36
CA GLY A 750 12.03 25.18 -49.44
C GLY A 750 12.60 26.40 -48.72
N CYS A 751 13.89 26.75 -48.91
CA CYS A 751 14.55 27.82 -48.13
C CYS A 751 14.21 29.26 -48.55
N GLY A 752 13.37 29.47 -49.58
CA GLY A 752 12.83 30.80 -49.95
C GLY A 752 13.64 31.65 -50.94
N THR A 753 14.82 31.21 -51.39
CA THR A 753 15.59 31.83 -52.50
C THR A 753 14.81 31.74 -53.83
N LYS A 754 15.06 32.57 -54.88
CA LYS A 754 14.23 32.63 -56.12
C LYS A 754 14.99 32.82 -57.47
N ASP A 755 14.34 32.53 -58.62
CA ASP A 755 14.87 32.62 -60.01
C ASP A 755 13.77 32.83 -61.13
N VAL A 756 14.05 33.26 -62.40
CA VAL A 756 13.02 33.75 -63.40
C VAL A 756 13.25 33.45 -64.93
N LEU A 757 12.19 33.25 -65.76
CA LEU A 757 12.12 32.86 -67.23
C LEU A 757 10.95 33.51 -68.07
N THR A 758 10.87 33.41 -69.43
CA THR A 758 9.86 34.09 -70.33
C THR A 758 9.52 33.42 -71.73
N GLU A 759 8.28 33.56 -72.30
CA GLU A 759 7.67 32.90 -73.51
C GLU A 759 6.66 33.80 -74.37
N GLU A 760 6.20 33.45 -75.60
CA GLU A 760 5.43 34.33 -76.57
C GLU A 760 4.00 33.92 -77.10
N ALA A 761 3.18 34.91 -77.53
CA ALA A 761 1.70 34.94 -77.72
C ALA A 761 1.02 34.15 -78.87
N GLN A 762 -0.27 33.79 -78.71
CA GLN A 762 -1.02 32.87 -79.59
C GLN A 762 -2.33 33.42 -80.23
N GLY A 763 -3.54 32.88 -79.94
CA GLY A 763 -4.76 33.26 -80.72
C GLY A 763 -6.15 32.75 -80.27
N HIS A 764 -7.21 33.30 -80.87
CA HIS A 764 -8.59 33.34 -80.34
C HIS A 764 -9.59 32.26 -80.88
N LYS A 765 -10.15 31.36 -80.03
CA LYS A 765 -11.36 30.49 -80.16
C LYS A 765 -11.68 29.75 -78.83
N THR A 766 -12.89 29.17 -78.64
CA THR A 766 -13.19 28.30 -77.46
C THR A 766 -13.77 29.12 -76.28
N GLY A 767 -14.53 28.56 -75.33
CA GLY A 767 -15.05 29.29 -74.14
C GLY A 767 -16.27 28.67 -73.47
N GLU A 768 -16.66 29.09 -72.27
CA GLU A 768 -17.09 28.24 -71.13
C GLU A 768 -18.28 27.27 -71.23
N TRP A 769 -18.12 26.13 -70.54
CA TRP A 769 -19.08 25.02 -70.33
C TRP A 769 -20.04 25.36 -69.16
N GLU A 770 -21.24 25.83 -69.48
CA GLU A 770 -22.34 26.10 -68.55
C GLU A 770 -22.94 24.78 -68.03
N ILE A 771 -22.77 24.46 -66.74
CA ILE A 771 -23.34 23.26 -66.12
C ILE A 771 -24.86 23.44 -65.96
N THR A 772 -25.63 22.42 -66.34
CA THR A 772 -27.10 22.40 -66.29
C THR A 772 -27.67 21.37 -65.31
N LYS A 773 -26.83 20.41 -64.87
CA LYS A 773 -27.12 19.46 -63.80
C LYS A 773 -25.79 18.96 -63.21
N ASP A 774 -25.59 19.06 -61.91
CA ASP A 774 -24.38 18.53 -61.27
C ASP A 774 -24.39 16.99 -61.17
N PRO A 775 -23.22 16.32 -61.20
CA PRO A 775 -23.08 14.92 -60.82
C PRO A 775 -23.04 14.75 -59.30
N ASP A 776 -23.30 13.52 -58.84
CA ASP A 776 -22.95 13.07 -57.49
C ASP A 776 -22.01 11.84 -57.56
N TYR A 777 -21.63 11.24 -56.43
CA TYR A 777 -20.74 10.07 -56.39
C TYR A 777 -21.35 8.79 -57.00
N TYR A 778 -22.64 8.79 -57.34
CA TYR A 778 -23.38 7.62 -57.84
C TYR A 778 -24.24 7.90 -59.10
N ASN A 779 -24.47 9.17 -59.50
CA ASN A 779 -25.22 9.57 -60.71
C ASN A 779 -24.56 10.68 -61.55
N LEU A 780 -24.72 10.61 -62.87
CA LEU A 780 -24.16 11.55 -63.86
C LEU A 780 -24.85 12.94 -63.92
N GLY A 781 -24.06 13.98 -64.21
CA GLY A 781 -24.46 15.38 -64.49
C GLY A 781 -24.46 15.76 -65.99
N CYS A 782 -24.54 17.06 -66.33
CA CYS A 782 -24.62 17.59 -67.71
C CYS A 782 -24.22 19.08 -67.87
N LYS A 783 -23.58 19.49 -68.99
CA LYS A 783 -23.09 20.86 -69.30
C LYS A 783 -23.11 21.25 -70.81
N ILE A 784 -23.04 22.56 -71.17
CA ILE A 784 -23.03 23.13 -72.56
C ILE A 784 -21.98 24.25 -72.80
N GLN A 785 -21.17 24.24 -73.87
CA GLN A 785 -20.01 25.16 -74.03
C GLN A 785 -20.21 26.35 -74.99
N LYS A 786 -19.72 27.57 -74.69
CA LYS A 786 -19.80 28.82 -75.51
C LYS A 786 -18.46 29.52 -75.82
N CYS A 787 -17.91 29.40 -77.03
CA CYS A 787 -16.78 30.20 -77.58
C CYS A 787 -16.67 31.62 -76.98
N THR A 788 -15.77 31.97 -76.07
CA THR A 788 -15.78 33.25 -75.32
C THR A 788 -14.65 34.21 -75.67
N VAL A 789 -14.00 34.01 -76.79
CA VAL A 789 -13.51 35.19 -77.51
C VAL A 789 -14.67 36.09 -77.89
N CYS A 790 -15.74 35.49 -78.44
CA CYS A 790 -16.84 36.18 -79.12
C CYS A 790 -18.25 35.72 -78.69
N THR A 791 -18.32 34.90 -77.64
CA THR A 791 -19.49 34.41 -76.86
C THR A 791 -20.55 33.47 -77.50
N GLU A 792 -20.21 32.59 -78.46
CA GLU A 792 -21.15 31.64 -79.15
C GLU A 792 -21.16 30.18 -78.61
N VAL A 793 -22.33 29.52 -78.40
CA VAL A 793 -22.41 28.07 -78.07
C VAL A 793 -21.73 27.21 -79.16
N ILE A 794 -20.79 26.34 -78.79
CA ILE A 794 -20.20 25.33 -79.70
C ILE A 794 -20.13 23.86 -79.22
N ASN A 795 -20.38 23.48 -77.95
CA ASN A 795 -20.38 22.04 -77.53
C ASN A 795 -21.53 21.65 -76.52
N THR A 796 -21.82 20.35 -76.32
CA THR A 796 -22.76 19.78 -75.30
C THR A 796 -22.26 18.42 -74.74
N GLU A 797 -22.27 18.17 -73.41
CA GLU A 797 -21.64 16.99 -72.74
C GLU A 797 -22.34 16.53 -71.44
N SER A 798 -22.21 15.23 -71.11
CA SER A 798 -22.56 14.65 -69.79
C SER A 798 -21.37 14.64 -68.82
N ILE A 799 -21.61 14.81 -67.52
CA ILE A 799 -20.55 14.87 -66.49
C ILE A 799 -20.48 13.53 -65.72
N PRO A 800 -19.29 12.89 -65.62
CA PRO A 800 -19.04 11.70 -64.79
C PRO A 800 -19.43 11.87 -63.31
N VAL A 801 -19.64 10.74 -62.62
CA VAL A 801 -19.72 10.72 -61.15
C VAL A 801 -18.40 11.19 -60.54
N LEU A 802 -18.44 11.74 -59.33
CA LEU A 802 -17.24 12.28 -58.68
C LEU A 802 -16.28 11.15 -58.26
N ASP A 803 -15.00 11.30 -58.58
CA ASP A 803 -13.93 10.39 -58.17
C ASP A 803 -13.61 10.53 -56.67
N TYR A 804 -13.26 9.42 -56.02
CA TYR A 804 -12.95 9.39 -54.59
C TYR A 804 -11.45 9.62 -54.31
N ASP A 805 -11.16 10.72 -53.62
CA ASP A 805 -9.80 11.19 -53.30
C ASP A 805 -9.46 11.02 -51.81
N GLY A 806 -9.89 9.90 -51.21
CA GLY A 806 -9.61 9.54 -49.81
C GLY A 806 -10.56 10.16 -48.76
N PHE A 807 -10.28 9.88 -47.48
CA PHE A 807 -10.93 10.57 -46.34
C PHE A 807 -9.96 11.62 -45.75
N PRO A 808 -10.38 12.89 -45.55
CA PRO A 808 -9.46 13.96 -45.14
C PRO A 808 -8.77 13.79 -43.77
N ASP A 809 -9.30 12.94 -42.90
CA ASP A 809 -8.76 12.62 -41.58
C ASP A 809 -8.01 11.27 -41.53
N VAL A 810 -7.68 10.70 -42.69
CA VAL A 810 -6.89 9.49 -42.85
C VAL A 810 -5.64 9.84 -43.65
N TRP A 811 -4.58 10.22 -42.95
CA TRP A 811 -3.30 10.55 -43.57
C TRP A 811 -2.63 9.27 -44.10
N GLU A 812 -2.15 9.28 -45.34
CA GLU A 812 -1.65 8.09 -46.08
C GLU A 812 -0.62 7.24 -45.32
N ASN A 813 0.23 7.88 -44.51
CA ASN A 813 1.27 7.20 -43.72
C ASN A 813 0.78 6.65 -42.36
N SER A 814 -0.50 6.77 -42.03
CA SER A 814 -1.06 6.19 -40.80
C SER A 814 -1.05 4.66 -40.90
N TRP A 815 -0.72 3.96 -39.81
CA TRP A 815 -0.64 2.48 -39.80
C TRP A 815 -1.93 1.77 -40.26
N TYR A 816 -3.08 2.46 -40.16
CA TYR A 816 -4.38 2.00 -40.61
C TYR A 816 -4.81 2.50 -42.01
N ALA A 817 -4.10 3.44 -42.63
CA ALA A 817 -4.53 4.10 -43.87
C ALA A 817 -4.77 3.12 -45.02
N GLU A 818 -3.82 2.21 -45.28
CA GLU A 818 -3.97 1.10 -46.24
C GLU A 818 -5.24 0.29 -45.97
N GLY A 819 -5.56 0.01 -44.70
CA GLY A 819 -6.75 -0.75 -44.32
C GLY A 819 -8.05 0.01 -44.57
N VAL A 820 -8.04 1.33 -44.35
CA VAL A 820 -9.20 2.20 -44.62
C VAL A 820 -9.41 2.37 -46.13
N GLU A 821 -8.34 2.63 -46.88
CA GLU A 821 -8.38 2.74 -48.33
C GLU A 821 -8.84 1.42 -48.97
N TYR A 822 -8.30 0.29 -48.54
CA TYR A 822 -8.73 -1.04 -48.98
C TYR A 822 -10.22 -1.27 -48.68
N CYS A 823 -10.64 -1.06 -47.42
CA CYS A 823 -12.04 -1.25 -47.04
C CYS A 823 -13.00 -0.28 -47.72
N TYR A 824 -12.55 0.91 -48.10
CA TYR A 824 -13.35 1.85 -48.88
C TYR A 824 -13.45 1.41 -50.35
N LYS A 825 -12.33 1.07 -50.99
CA LYS A 825 -12.28 0.64 -52.40
C LYS A 825 -13.09 -0.64 -52.66
N HIS A 826 -13.20 -1.53 -51.66
CA HIS A 826 -14.08 -2.71 -51.72
C HIS A 826 -15.51 -2.45 -51.22
N GLY A 827 -15.84 -1.21 -50.82
CA GLY A 827 -17.18 -0.82 -50.36
C GLY A 827 -17.57 -1.29 -48.96
N TYR A 828 -16.66 -1.96 -48.23
CA TYR A 828 -16.92 -2.56 -46.91
C TYR A 828 -17.19 -1.49 -45.85
N ILE A 829 -16.29 -0.52 -45.69
CA ILE A 829 -16.40 0.54 -44.68
C ILE A 829 -16.50 1.91 -45.36
N THR A 830 -17.59 2.61 -45.05
CA THR A 830 -17.83 3.98 -45.48
C THR A 830 -17.47 4.99 -44.38
N GLY A 831 -17.25 6.24 -44.80
CA GLY A 831 -17.06 7.36 -43.90
C GLY A 831 -18.32 7.70 -43.12
N THR A 832 -18.21 8.66 -42.22
CA THR A 832 -19.34 9.30 -41.55
C THR A 832 -20.02 10.31 -42.47
N ASP A 833 -21.26 10.69 -42.14
CA ASP A 833 -22.08 11.66 -42.90
C ASP A 833 -21.45 13.07 -43.04
N LYS A 834 -20.29 13.31 -42.40
CA LYS A 834 -19.49 14.53 -42.49
C LYS A 834 -18.33 14.44 -43.49
N GLY A 835 -18.22 13.36 -44.27
CA GLY A 835 -17.15 13.17 -45.25
C GLY A 835 -15.80 12.75 -44.66
N ILE A 836 -15.74 12.43 -43.35
CA ILE A 836 -14.54 11.99 -42.64
C ILE A 836 -14.70 10.54 -42.16
N PHE A 837 -13.59 9.79 -42.02
CA PHE A 837 -13.61 8.41 -41.57
C PHE A 837 -13.82 8.25 -40.06
N ASN A 838 -13.31 9.19 -39.26
CA ASN A 838 -13.18 9.15 -37.80
C ASN A 838 -12.40 7.92 -37.29
N PRO A 839 -11.08 7.84 -37.51
CA PRO A 839 -10.27 6.65 -37.21
C PRO A 839 -10.26 6.24 -35.74
N ASN A 840 -10.24 7.21 -34.83
CA ASN A 840 -10.23 6.98 -33.37
C ASN A 840 -11.63 6.76 -32.78
N GLY A 841 -12.70 6.89 -33.58
CA GLY A 841 -14.07 6.60 -33.12
C GLY A 841 -14.25 5.12 -32.77
N LYS A 842 -14.93 4.83 -31.65
CA LYS A 842 -15.26 3.45 -31.24
C LYS A 842 -16.23 2.82 -32.24
N LEU A 843 -15.97 1.59 -32.67
CA LEU A 843 -16.85 0.82 -33.54
C LEU A 843 -18.02 0.24 -32.73
N THR A 844 -19.26 0.38 -33.22
CA THR A 844 -20.45 -0.20 -32.58
C THR A 844 -20.83 -1.57 -33.16
N ARG A 845 -21.63 -2.36 -32.42
CA ARG A 845 -22.12 -3.70 -32.85
C ARG A 845 -22.79 -3.68 -34.22
N GLU A 846 -23.71 -2.74 -34.47
CA GLU A 846 -24.39 -2.63 -35.77
C GLU A 846 -23.46 -2.22 -36.91
N GLN A 847 -22.50 -1.32 -36.65
CA GLN A 847 -21.50 -0.95 -37.66
C GLN A 847 -20.66 -2.16 -38.06
N PHE A 848 -20.18 -2.94 -37.09
CA PHE A 848 -19.42 -4.16 -37.35
C PHE A 848 -20.20 -5.16 -38.23
N VAL A 849 -21.47 -5.39 -37.93
CA VAL A 849 -22.30 -6.36 -38.67
C VAL A 849 -22.61 -5.89 -40.10
N VAL A 850 -22.86 -4.59 -40.32
CA VAL A 850 -23.04 -4.04 -41.69
C VAL A 850 -21.76 -4.18 -42.52
N ILE A 851 -20.60 -3.94 -41.92
CA ILE A 851 -19.31 -4.12 -42.60
C ILE A 851 -19.11 -5.59 -42.97
N LEU A 852 -19.38 -6.52 -42.04
CA LEU A 852 -19.25 -7.96 -42.30
C LEU A 852 -20.22 -8.45 -43.38
N ALA A 853 -21.46 -7.93 -43.44
CA ALA A 853 -22.41 -8.24 -44.50
C ALA A 853 -21.92 -7.78 -45.89
N ARG A 854 -21.23 -6.64 -45.96
CA ARG A 854 -20.60 -6.14 -47.20
C ARG A 854 -19.38 -6.97 -47.60
N VAL A 855 -18.54 -7.36 -46.63
CA VAL A 855 -17.41 -8.29 -46.83
C VAL A 855 -17.86 -9.67 -47.33
N ALA A 856 -19.05 -10.11 -46.89
CA ALA A 856 -19.70 -11.32 -47.36
C ALA A 856 -20.35 -11.19 -48.74
N GLY A 857 -20.54 -9.97 -49.26
CA GLY A 857 -21.35 -9.71 -50.46
C GLY A 857 -22.81 -10.16 -50.29
N ALA A 858 -23.34 -10.13 -49.07
CA ALA A 858 -24.65 -10.69 -48.73
C ALA A 858 -25.78 -9.97 -49.50
N ASP A 859 -26.67 -10.74 -50.14
CA ASP A 859 -27.92 -10.20 -50.68
C ASP A 859 -28.88 -9.92 -49.52
N LEU A 860 -29.16 -8.63 -49.29
CA LEU A 860 -29.96 -8.17 -48.16
C LEU A 860 -31.45 -7.99 -48.50
N GLU A 861 -31.87 -8.15 -49.75
CA GLU A 861 -33.24 -7.86 -50.17
C GLU A 861 -34.29 -8.85 -49.63
N GLU A 862 -33.88 -10.06 -49.21
CA GLU A 862 -34.80 -11.10 -48.72
C GLU A 862 -35.13 -10.98 -47.21
N TYR A 863 -34.33 -10.25 -46.43
CA TYR A 863 -34.40 -10.23 -44.96
C TYR A 863 -35.40 -9.21 -44.42
N LYS A 864 -36.69 -9.58 -44.39
CA LYS A 864 -37.80 -8.64 -44.16
C LYS A 864 -38.41 -8.60 -42.75
N GLU A 865 -38.02 -9.51 -41.85
CA GLU A 865 -38.53 -9.57 -40.47
C GLU A 865 -37.40 -9.69 -39.44
N SER A 866 -37.49 -8.92 -38.34
CA SER A 866 -36.44 -8.85 -37.33
C SER A 866 -36.66 -9.83 -36.16
N PRO A 867 -35.66 -10.65 -35.78
CA PRO A 867 -35.72 -11.47 -34.57
C PRO A 867 -35.42 -10.66 -33.29
N PHE A 868 -35.04 -9.37 -33.41
CA PHE A 868 -34.70 -8.51 -32.29
C PHE A 868 -35.66 -7.34 -32.13
N THR A 869 -36.22 -7.20 -30.92
CA THR A 869 -37.20 -6.18 -30.54
C THR A 869 -36.71 -4.75 -30.63
N ASP A 870 -35.39 -4.50 -30.60
CA ASP A 870 -34.79 -3.17 -30.70
C ASP A 870 -34.22 -2.81 -32.09
N VAL A 871 -34.40 -3.68 -33.08
CA VAL A 871 -33.96 -3.52 -34.47
C VAL A 871 -35.16 -3.54 -35.42
N SER A 872 -35.42 -2.42 -36.10
CA SER A 872 -36.39 -2.37 -37.21
C SER A 872 -35.75 -2.90 -38.49
N VAL A 873 -36.52 -3.50 -39.39
CA VAL A 873 -36.04 -3.91 -40.72
C VAL A 873 -35.63 -2.69 -41.57
N ASP A 874 -36.42 -1.62 -41.55
CA ASP A 874 -36.24 -0.42 -42.40
C ASP A 874 -35.09 0.51 -41.97
N ILE A 875 -34.35 0.17 -40.91
CA ILE A 875 -33.18 0.95 -40.49
C ILE A 875 -31.95 0.50 -41.31
N TRP A 876 -30.99 1.41 -41.54
CA TRP A 876 -29.86 1.18 -42.45
C TRP A 876 -28.96 -0.03 -42.13
N TYR A 877 -29.05 -0.59 -40.93
CA TYR A 877 -28.35 -1.82 -40.50
C TYR A 877 -29.28 -3.01 -40.26
N GLY A 878 -30.60 -2.84 -40.41
CA GLY A 878 -31.64 -3.81 -40.01
C GLY A 878 -31.46 -5.14 -40.72
N ALA A 879 -31.54 -5.13 -42.05
CA ALA A 879 -31.35 -6.33 -42.88
C ALA A 879 -30.01 -7.05 -42.62
N SER A 880 -28.91 -6.31 -42.42
CA SER A 880 -27.60 -6.92 -42.10
C SER A 880 -27.58 -7.63 -40.75
N VAL A 881 -28.25 -7.09 -39.72
CA VAL A 881 -28.38 -7.75 -38.42
C VAL A 881 -29.28 -9.00 -38.51
N ILE A 882 -30.32 -8.95 -39.33
CA ILE A 882 -31.21 -10.10 -39.57
C ILE A 882 -30.44 -11.23 -40.26
N TRP A 883 -29.75 -10.92 -41.37
CA TRP A 883 -28.84 -11.83 -42.08
C TRP A 883 -27.81 -12.46 -41.14
N ALA A 884 -27.08 -11.65 -40.36
CA ALA A 884 -26.03 -12.19 -39.51
C ALA A 884 -26.58 -13.10 -38.39
N ASN A 885 -27.83 -12.92 -37.97
CA ASN A 885 -28.48 -13.82 -37.04
C ASN A 885 -28.97 -15.11 -37.73
N SER A 886 -29.49 -15.05 -38.96
CA SER A 886 -29.89 -16.25 -39.71
C SER A 886 -28.69 -17.14 -40.06
N GLU A 887 -27.54 -16.53 -40.35
CA GLU A 887 -26.26 -17.22 -40.54
C GLU A 887 -25.61 -17.69 -39.23
N GLY A 888 -26.18 -17.40 -38.06
CA GLY A 888 -25.62 -17.81 -36.75
C GLY A 888 -24.31 -17.09 -36.34
N ILE A 889 -23.95 -16.01 -37.03
CA ILE A 889 -22.75 -15.19 -36.77
C ILE A 889 -22.91 -14.46 -35.43
N ILE A 890 -24.09 -13.91 -35.17
CA ILE A 890 -24.41 -13.14 -33.97
C ILE A 890 -25.48 -13.81 -33.11
N ASN A 891 -25.42 -13.52 -31.81
CA ASN A 891 -26.51 -13.75 -30.86
C ASN A 891 -26.95 -12.41 -30.27
N GLY A 892 -28.20 -12.34 -29.80
CA GLY A 892 -28.68 -11.22 -28.99
C GLY A 892 -28.03 -11.16 -27.60
N ILE A 893 -28.15 -10.01 -26.94
CA ILE A 893 -27.60 -9.73 -25.59
C ILE A 893 -28.59 -10.07 -24.46
N GLY A 894 -29.57 -10.95 -24.73
CA GLY A 894 -30.67 -11.28 -23.82
C GLY A 894 -31.98 -10.53 -24.14
N ASN A 895 -33.09 -10.99 -23.55
CA ASN A 895 -34.44 -10.40 -23.67
C ASN A 895 -34.92 -10.09 -25.12
N GLY A 896 -34.47 -10.87 -26.11
CA GLY A 896 -34.81 -10.64 -27.52
C GLY A 896 -34.27 -9.32 -28.08
N ARG A 897 -33.09 -8.87 -27.64
CA ARG A 897 -32.47 -7.61 -28.08
C ARG A 897 -31.09 -7.84 -28.70
N PHE A 898 -30.74 -7.00 -29.68
CA PHE A 898 -29.44 -7.02 -30.36
C PHE A 898 -28.35 -6.24 -29.60
N GLY A 899 -28.73 -5.12 -28.95
CA GLY A 899 -27.78 -4.23 -28.28
C GLY A 899 -27.21 -3.12 -29.17
N LYS A 900 -28.06 -2.44 -29.95
CA LYS A 900 -27.65 -1.32 -30.82
C LYS A 900 -26.90 -0.21 -30.06
N GLY A 901 -25.90 0.38 -30.70
CA GLY A 901 -25.05 1.46 -30.18
C GLY A 901 -23.94 1.02 -29.23
N GLN A 902 -23.89 -0.26 -28.83
CA GLN A 902 -22.85 -0.75 -27.93
C GLN A 902 -21.49 -0.83 -28.63
N PRO A 903 -20.40 -0.29 -28.04
CA PRO A 903 -19.04 -0.47 -28.54
C PRO A 903 -18.62 -1.94 -28.58
N MET A 904 -17.89 -2.35 -29.62
CA MET A 904 -17.33 -3.69 -29.76
C MET A 904 -16.01 -3.84 -29.00
N THR A 905 -15.87 -4.88 -28.17
CA THR A 905 -14.59 -5.30 -27.60
C THR A 905 -13.80 -6.19 -28.55
N ARG A 906 -12.48 -6.33 -28.35
CA ARG A 906 -11.59 -7.15 -29.20
C ARG A 906 -11.99 -8.64 -29.18
N GLU A 907 -12.34 -9.19 -28.03
CA GLU A 907 -12.81 -10.59 -27.91
C GLU A 907 -14.18 -10.82 -28.60
N ALA A 908 -15.08 -9.84 -28.53
CA ALA A 908 -16.40 -9.92 -29.17
C ALA A 908 -16.27 -9.85 -30.70
N LEU A 909 -15.33 -9.05 -31.21
CA LEU A 909 -15.02 -8.94 -32.63
C LEU A 909 -14.47 -10.25 -33.18
N ALA A 910 -13.46 -10.82 -32.52
CA ALA A 910 -12.87 -12.11 -32.92
C ALA A 910 -13.92 -13.22 -32.93
N THR A 911 -14.82 -13.24 -31.93
CA THR A 911 -15.90 -14.24 -31.85
C THR A 911 -16.88 -14.17 -33.02
N MET A 912 -17.24 -12.97 -33.50
CA MET A 912 -18.12 -12.84 -34.67
C MET A 912 -17.41 -13.25 -35.96
N LEU A 913 -16.15 -12.83 -36.17
CA LEU A 913 -15.36 -13.26 -37.35
C LEU A 913 -15.15 -14.78 -37.38
N TYR A 914 -14.85 -15.40 -36.24
CA TYR A 914 -14.67 -16.86 -36.11
C TYR A 914 -15.95 -17.65 -36.44
N ARG A 915 -17.12 -17.15 -36.02
CA ARG A 915 -18.41 -17.77 -36.36
C ARG A 915 -18.72 -17.65 -37.84
N TYR A 916 -18.54 -16.46 -38.42
CA TYR A 916 -18.70 -16.28 -39.86
C TYR A 916 -17.72 -17.15 -40.66
N ALA A 917 -16.44 -17.21 -40.26
CA ALA A 917 -15.45 -18.08 -40.88
C ALA A 917 -15.90 -19.55 -40.89
N LYS A 918 -16.46 -20.05 -39.78
CA LYS A 918 -17.07 -21.39 -39.74
C LYS A 918 -18.25 -21.56 -40.71
N THR A 919 -19.14 -20.58 -40.82
CA THR A 919 -20.31 -20.67 -41.72
C THR A 919 -19.91 -20.70 -43.19
N GLN A 920 -18.83 -20.00 -43.56
CA GLN A 920 -18.26 -20.00 -44.91
C GLN A 920 -17.30 -21.17 -45.19
N GLY A 921 -17.13 -22.09 -44.24
CA GLY A 921 -16.22 -23.24 -44.38
C GLY A 921 -14.72 -22.89 -44.36
N ILE A 922 -14.36 -21.69 -43.90
CA ILE A 922 -12.96 -21.27 -43.71
C ILE A 922 -12.35 -22.09 -42.56
N ASN A 923 -11.10 -22.51 -42.71
CA ASN A 923 -10.43 -23.34 -41.71
C ASN A 923 -10.24 -22.58 -40.38
N THR A 924 -10.87 -23.11 -39.32
CA THR A 924 -10.84 -22.53 -37.97
C THR A 924 -10.24 -23.48 -36.92
N ASP A 925 -9.66 -24.60 -37.38
CA ASP A 925 -9.06 -25.63 -36.52
C ASP A 925 -7.63 -25.26 -36.08
N LYS A 926 -6.92 -24.44 -36.87
CA LYS A 926 -5.61 -23.90 -36.50
C LYS A 926 -5.77 -22.74 -35.52
N ARG A 927 -5.19 -22.87 -34.34
CA ARG A 927 -5.29 -21.91 -33.23
C ARG A 927 -3.93 -21.75 -32.54
N ALA A 928 -3.65 -20.55 -32.06
CA ALA A 928 -2.44 -20.25 -31.30
C ALA A 928 -2.60 -20.72 -29.85
N ALA A 929 -1.52 -21.18 -29.23
CA ALA A 929 -1.49 -21.48 -27.80
C ALA A 929 -1.42 -20.16 -27.01
N LEU A 930 -2.54 -19.68 -26.48
CA LEU A 930 -2.61 -18.34 -25.88
C LEU A 930 -1.78 -18.14 -24.59
N SER A 931 -1.16 -19.19 -24.05
CA SER A 931 -0.33 -19.13 -22.83
C SER A 931 0.96 -18.30 -22.95
N TYR A 932 1.26 -17.72 -24.11
CA TYR A 932 2.33 -16.72 -24.26
C TYR A 932 1.82 -15.26 -24.20
N CYS A 933 0.51 -15.05 -24.10
CA CYS A 933 -0.10 -13.74 -23.85
C CYS A 933 -0.36 -13.59 -22.36
N GLU A 934 0.19 -12.54 -21.74
CA GLU A 934 0.14 -12.37 -20.28
C GLU A 934 -1.29 -12.13 -19.76
N ASP A 935 -2.16 -11.57 -20.60
CA ASP A 935 -3.57 -11.29 -20.33
C ASP A 935 -4.52 -12.34 -20.95
N ALA A 936 -4.03 -13.55 -21.25
CA ALA A 936 -4.87 -14.61 -21.80
C ALA A 936 -6.02 -15.03 -20.86
N GLU A 937 -5.81 -14.92 -19.55
CA GLU A 937 -6.82 -15.23 -18.52
C GLU A 937 -7.99 -14.23 -18.51
N ASP A 938 -7.77 -12.99 -18.99
CA ASP A 938 -8.83 -11.98 -19.14
C ASP A 938 -9.79 -12.28 -20.30
N ILE A 939 -9.49 -13.26 -21.16
CA ILE A 939 -10.36 -13.63 -22.28
C ILE A 939 -11.57 -14.40 -21.74
N SER A 940 -12.78 -13.92 -22.03
CA SER A 940 -13.98 -14.65 -21.62
C SER A 940 -13.99 -16.06 -22.20
N GLU A 941 -14.38 -17.06 -21.40
CA GLU A 941 -14.39 -18.49 -21.80
C GLU A 941 -15.07 -18.72 -23.16
N TRP A 942 -16.22 -18.07 -23.39
CA TRP A 942 -16.97 -18.15 -24.66
C TRP A 942 -16.26 -17.56 -25.89
N ALA A 943 -15.21 -16.76 -25.69
CA ALA A 943 -14.40 -16.13 -26.72
C ALA A 943 -13.01 -16.78 -26.89
N HIS A 944 -12.59 -17.66 -25.98
CA HIS A 944 -11.22 -18.17 -25.92
C HIS A 944 -10.77 -18.89 -27.21
N GLU A 945 -11.61 -19.79 -27.76
CA GLU A 945 -11.33 -20.43 -29.06
C GLU A 945 -11.17 -19.42 -30.21
N ALA A 946 -12.02 -18.39 -30.22
CA ALA A 946 -12.09 -17.41 -31.30
C ALA A 946 -10.90 -16.45 -31.26
N CYS A 947 -10.47 -16.04 -30.06
CA CYS A 947 -9.25 -15.28 -29.87
C CYS A 947 -8.02 -16.10 -30.27
N ALA A 948 -7.95 -17.38 -29.87
CA ALA A 948 -6.85 -18.28 -30.24
C ALA A 948 -6.74 -18.49 -31.75
N TRP A 949 -7.87 -18.63 -32.45
CA TRP A 949 -7.91 -18.65 -33.92
C TRP A 949 -7.51 -17.29 -34.52
N ALA A 950 -8.09 -16.18 -34.05
CA ALA A 950 -7.85 -14.86 -34.59
C ALA A 950 -6.39 -14.41 -34.46
N VAL A 951 -5.70 -14.81 -33.39
CA VAL A 951 -4.25 -14.59 -33.22
C VAL A 951 -3.44 -15.43 -34.20
N ASN A 952 -3.76 -16.72 -34.36
CA ASN A 952 -3.11 -17.57 -35.37
C ASN A 952 -3.35 -17.08 -36.81
N ALA A 953 -4.52 -16.51 -37.09
CA ALA A 953 -4.87 -15.93 -38.38
C ALA A 953 -4.28 -14.51 -38.61
N GLY A 954 -3.53 -13.95 -37.65
CA GLY A 954 -2.96 -12.60 -37.74
C GLY A 954 -3.98 -11.46 -37.66
N LEU A 955 -5.21 -11.75 -37.25
CA LEU A 955 -6.34 -10.80 -37.16
C LEU A 955 -6.33 -10.04 -35.82
N LEU A 956 -5.81 -10.66 -34.76
CA LEU A 956 -5.47 -9.99 -33.51
C LEU A 956 -3.99 -10.19 -33.22
N GLY A 957 -3.28 -9.09 -32.95
CA GLY A 957 -1.89 -9.10 -32.48
C GLY A 957 -1.76 -8.41 -31.12
N SER A 958 -0.57 -8.48 -30.54
CA SER A 958 -0.23 -7.75 -29.32
C SER A 958 -0.46 -6.25 -29.49
N THR A 959 -0.95 -5.60 -28.43
CA THR A 959 -1.05 -4.14 -28.34
C THR A 959 0.18 -3.49 -27.68
N SER A 960 1.17 -4.29 -27.27
CA SER A 960 2.48 -3.85 -26.76
C SER A 960 3.60 -4.47 -27.61
N GLU A 961 4.64 -3.68 -27.88
CA GLU A 961 5.78 -4.09 -28.71
C GLU A 961 6.83 -4.90 -27.93
N THR A 962 6.82 -4.81 -26.59
CA THR A 962 7.78 -5.49 -25.71
C THR A 962 7.20 -6.68 -24.94
N VAL A 963 5.87 -6.76 -24.87
CA VAL A 963 5.13 -7.79 -24.10
C VAL A 963 3.94 -8.26 -24.92
N ASN A 964 3.64 -9.57 -24.94
CA ASN A 964 2.49 -10.09 -25.67
C ASN A 964 1.19 -9.88 -24.85
N ILE A 965 0.46 -8.82 -25.16
CA ILE A 965 -0.80 -8.43 -24.47
C ILE A 965 -1.90 -8.24 -25.52
N LEU A 966 -3.02 -8.96 -25.41
CA LEU A 966 -4.11 -8.93 -26.38
C LEU A 966 -5.17 -7.87 -26.12
N SER A 967 -5.28 -7.36 -24.90
CA SER A 967 -6.31 -6.44 -24.40
C SER A 967 -7.76 -6.86 -24.76
N PRO A 968 -8.23 -8.07 -24.40
CA PRO A 968 -9.48 -8.64 -24.92
C PRO A 968 -10.73 -7.79 -24.63
N LYS A 969 -10.77 -7.11 -23.48
CA LYS A 969 -11.89 -6.24 -23.07
C LYS A 969 -11.88 -4.84 -23.70
N VAL A 970 -10.79 -4.41 -24.33
CA VAL A 970 -10.66 -3.05 -24.87
C VAL A 970 -11.56 -2.86 -26.10
N THR A 971 -12.20 -1.69 -26.19
CA THR A 971 -13.11 -1.35 -27.30
C THR A 971 -12.35 -1.01 -28.58
N VAL A 972 -12.72 -1.65 -29.68
CA VAL A 972 -12.10 -1.52 -31.01
C VAL A 972 -12.44 -0.16 -31.65
N THR A 973 -11.44 0.51 -32.21
CA THR A 973 -11.64 1.74 -33.01
C THR A 973 -11.94 1.44 -34.48
N ARG A 974 -12.53 2.39 -35.21
CA ARG A 974 -12.81 2.26 -36.65
C ARG A 974 -11.54 2.02 -37.48
N ALA A 975 -10.41 2.62 -37.10
CA ALA A 975 -9.10 2.36 -37.69
C ALA A 975 -8.64 0.91 -37.50
N GLN A 976 -8.73 0.38 -36.27
CA GLN A 976 -8.40 -1.02 -35.97
C GLN A 976 -9.31 -1.96 -36.76
N ALA A 977 -10.62 -1.70 -36.79
CA ALA A 977 -11.57 -2.48 -37.55
C ALA A 977 -11.21 -2.56 -39.05
N ALA A 978 -10.80 -1.46 -39.67
CA ALA A 978 -10.44 -1.43 -41.10
C ALA A 978 -9.23 -2.32 -41.43
N LYS A 979 -8.15 -2.29 -40.62
CA LYS A 979 -7.02 -3.22 -40.83
C LYS A 979 -7.39 -4.67 -40.54
N ILE A 980 -8.19 -4.93 -39.50
CA ILE A 980 -8.64 -6.30 -39.18
C ILE A 980 -9.52 -6.87 -40.30
N PHE A 981 -10.47 -6.11 -40.83
CA PHE A 981 -11.30 -6.55 -41.95
C PHE A 981 -10.47 -6.74 -43.23
N MET A 982 -9.52 -5.85 -43.55
CA MET A 982 -8.60 -6.08 -44.68
C MET A 982 -7.78 -7.37 -44.52
N TYR A 983 -7.22 -7.64 -43.33
CA TYR A 983 -6.46 -8.87 -43.10
C TYR A 983 -7.35 -10.11 -43.10
N PHE A 984 -8.60 -10.01 -42.62
CA PHE A 984 -9.57 -11.10 -42.70
C PHE A 984 -9.98 -11.38 -44.15
N ASP A 985 -10.13 -10.33 -44.98
CA ASP A 985 -10.44 -10.45 -46.40
C ASP A 985 -9.28 -11.07 -47.20
N LYS A 986 -8.03 -10.76 -46.83
CA LYS A 986 -6.84 -11.44 -47.36
C LYS A 986 -6.70 -12.87 -46.82
N TYR A 987 -7.15 -13.16 -45.59
CA TYR A 987 -7.08 -14.49 -44.96
C TYR A 987 -8.12 -15.47 -45.53
N LYS A 988 -9.32 -15.02 -45.93
CA LYS A 988 -10.33 -15.89 -46.56
C LYS A 988 -9.93 -16.38 -47.98
N GLU A 989 -8.96 -15.73 -48.63
CA GLU A 989 -8.53 -16.02 -50.00
C GLU A 989 -7.39 -17.07 -50.08
N GLY A 990 -6.82 -17.50 -48.95
CA GLY A 990 -5.66 -18.42 -48.86
C GLY A 990 -5.88 -19.67 -48.02
#